data_AF-A0A834VEX8-F1
#
_entry.id   AF-A0A834VEX8-F1
#
_cell.length_a   1.000
_cell.length_b   1.000
_cell.length_c   1.000
_cell.angle_alpha   90.00
_cell.angle_beta   90.00
_cell.angle_gamma   90.00
#
_symmetry.space_group_name_H-M   'P 1'
#
loop_
_entity.id
_entity.type
_entity.pdbx_description
1 polymer ?
#
loop_
_entity_poly.entity_id
_entity_poly.type
_entity_poly.pdbx_seq_one_letter_code
_entity_poly.pdbx_strand_id
1 'polypeptide(L)'
;MFAKKSIGNILNLSRFKSIQNQSQNLQNHQINLNNINENVKRLEYAVRGPLVIRAGEIEKELQKDPQTKPFDGVIRANIGDCHAMGQTPLTFLRQVLAVATDNSLMRSNRYSEDVKNRVRLLLKYCGGGSVGAYSDSAGVEIIRHHCAEYIQKRDGFDSDWRNIVITSGASEAIRAVMTLINTSSTDLLPSGVMIPIPQYPLYTATIAEYGMYPIKYYLDEDNQWSLNIDELDRSLNSADGQCIPKAIVVINPGNPTGSVLSEQNIKDIIKFAKKHKLLIIADEVYQHNVYDGNFFSFKKILKELDEEIELASVMSASKGYMGECGLRAGYCELENFDQSVKLMFFKMLSARLCSSVLGQIALDCIVKPPERDEESYDQYEKEKNEVLLSLKYRAELVAKIFNAIPGYRSNKVAGAMYAFPKIDIPKKAIEEAAKLKQAPDFFYAMKLLESYGICVVPGSGFGQQPGTYHFRTTILPPEEKIESMLNKIQEFHQKFLASYSLDRLVPDQEIKEGHTLTIGRNRRCKIKDLKCSRSFCELTISNKRLKIKFLKDARIVTMKSGDLFQGPGFGYKIKMIDTIANDEDGIDGFVWKEADDNKALIGSLSGGGKSSPKIAAFDFDFTLIGTKTGQPFPNDENDWKLMNPNLPKFLRQLIEQDYRLVIFSNQKGISLKKVDVEEVKKRFAAALRSINLPCLVLIAPNDDFNRKPATGLWDHFVTQIQPETKIDYKQSFYVGDAAGRKKSGVKAADFSASDLLFASNCGLNFLVPEKFFDHMHRNTLFSYKFDSKEMPIPEKFYKFDSKSMETNFLLKNRLTSEKIRHPKNLNSILPSPHCLIFCGLPATGKTKFYENYLESLNYGHVSMDELRNISKCFKKADELVRQRKNFVIDNTNVTKSSRLEWIKFCKENDYTPVLLHFDLPIQHLLHNNRFRQITKLHKPVPNVAIYSMRNKFEEIGPDECSKQFQVNFVVEFGDDKQKFQQFYFMYLNEK
;
A
#
# COMPACT_ATOMS: atom_id res chain seq x y z
N MET A 1 -32.53 -25.30 -16.52
CA MET A 1 -32.08 -26.62 -15.99
C MET A 1 -30.70 -26.63 -15.31
N PHE A 2 -29.80 -25.66 -15.56
CA PHE A 2 -28.47 -25.61 -14.91
C PHE A 2 -28.48 -25.08 -13.45
N ALA A 3 -29.57 -24.45 -12.98
CA ALA A 3 -29.67 -23.87 -11.64
C ALA A 3 -29.97 -24.88 -10.50
N LYS A 4 -30.49 -26.08 -10.80
CA LYS A 4 -30.82 -27.09 -9.77
C LYS A 4 -29.58 -27.83 -9.21
N LYS A 5 -28.40 -27.70 -9.84
CA LYS A 5 -27.18 -28.44 -9.46
C LYS A 5 -26.20 -27.68 -8.54
N SER A 6 -26.40 -26.39 -8.26
CA SER A 6 -25.52 -25.63 -7.35
C SER A 6 -25.89 -25.77 -5.87
N ILE A 7 -27.13 -26.16 -5.56
CA ILE A 7 -27.69 -26.28 -4.20
C ILE A 7 -26.87 -27.24 -3.31
N GLY A 8 -26.19 -28.24 -3.90
CA GLY A 8 -25.40 -29.21 -3.15
C GLY A 8 -24.00 -28.76 -2.71
N ASN A 9 -23.45 -27.67 -3.26
CA ASN A 9 -22.00 -27.41 -3.15
C ASN A 9 -21.59 -26.44 -2.03
N ILE A 10 -22.52 -25.66 -1.46
CA ILE A 10 -22.26 -24.73 -0.34
C ILE A 10 -22.20 -25.49 1.01
N LEU A 11 -22.80 -26.68 1.08
CA LEU A 11 -22.87 -27.53 2.27
C LEU A 11 -21.62 -28.40 2.52
N ASN A 12 -20.49 -28.14 1.84
CA ASN A 12 -19.33 -29.04 1.83
C ASN A 12 -18.14 -28.62 2.72
N LEU A 13 -18.34 -27.66 3.65
CA LEU A 13 -17.38 -27.37 4.72
C LEU A 13 -17.62 -28.28 5.92
N SER A 14 -16.58 -28.57 6.70
CA SER A 14 -16.56 -29.51 7.86
C SER A 14 -17.74 -29.34 8.84
N ARG A 15 -18.21 -28.11 9.06
CA ARG A 15 -19.39 -27.78 9.89
C ARG A 15 -20.76 -28.18 9.30
N PHE A 16 -20.82 -28.43 7.99
CA PHE A 16 -21.99 -28.93 7.28
C PHE A 16 -21.90 -30.41 6.92
N LYS A 17 -20.70 -31.02 6.90
CA LYS A 17 -20.56 -32.48 6.89
C LYS A 17 -21.14 -33.16 8.13
N SER A 18 -21.08 -32.51 9.30
CA SER A 18 -21.79 -33.01 10.49
C SER A 18 -23.32 -32.96 10.32
N ILE A 19 -23.83 -32.09 9.45
CA ILE A 19 -25.27 -31.93 9.16
C ILE A 19 -25.72 -32.91 8.07
N GLN A 20 -24.88 -33.19 7.06
CA GLN A 20 -25.16 -34.23 6.06
C GLN A 20 -25.04 -35.65 6.62
N ASN A 21 -24.11 -35.94 7.54
CA ASN A 21 -24.07 -37.26 8.19
C ASN A 21 -25.16 -37.44 9.27
N GLN A 22 -25.88 -36.37 9.65
CA GLN A 22 -27.11 -36.44 10.45
C GLN A 22 -28.37 -36.59 9.58
N SER A 23 -28.24 -36.68 8.26
CA SER A 23 -29.39 -36.72 7.32
C SER A 23 -30.11 -38.07 7.24
N GLN A 24 -29.77 -39.06 8.08
CA GLN A 24 -30.64 -40.24 8.29
C GLN A 24 -31.78 -39.98 9.29
N ASN A 25 -31.84 -38.81 9.94
CA ASN A 25 -32.93 -38.41 10.86
C ASN A 25 -33.83 -37.28 10.31
N LEU A 26 -33.92 -37.11 8.99
CA LEU A 26 -34.71 -36.05 8.35
C LEU A 26 -36.24 -36.09 8.60
N GLN A 27 -36.76 -37.13 9.28
CA GLN A 27 -38.19 -37.28 9.58
C GLN A 27 -38.63 -36.75 10.95
N ASN A 28 -37.72 -36.32 11.85
CA ASN A 28 -38.09 -35.99 13.25
C ASN A 28 -38.18 -34.49 13.58
N HIS A 29 -38.08 -33.57 12.62
CA HIS A 29 -38.18 -32.12 12.89
C HIS A 29 -39.39 -31.47 12.20
N GLN A 30 -40.24 -30.81 13.01
CA GLN A 30 -41.44 -30.08 12.56
C GLN A 30 -41.10 -28.93 11.60
N ILE A 31 -39.94 -28.27 11.78
CA ILE A 31 -39.37 -27.30 10.83
C ILE A 31 -38.10 -27.92 10.24
N ASN A 32 -38.02 -27.98 8.90
CA ASN A 32 -36.91 -28.57 8.17
C ASN A 32 -36.69 -27.89 6.81
N LEU A 33 -35.61 -28.25 6.11
CA LEU A 33 -35.26 -27.64 4.82
C LEU A 33 -36.32 -27.78 3.73
N ASN A 34 -37.35 -28.63 3.88
CA ASN A 34 -38.43 -28.75 2.90
C ASN A 34 -39.59 -27.78 3.15
N ASN A 35 -39.77 -27.27 4.38
CA ASN A 35 -40.93 -26.44 4.74
C ASN A 35 -40.59 -25.03 5.26
N ILE A 36 -39.33 -24.61 5.22
CA ILE A 36 -38.94 -23.20 5.40
C ILE A 36 -39.13 -22.39 4.10
N ASN A 37 -39.20 -21.06 4.23
CA ASN A 37 -39.38 -20.13 3.10
C ASN A 37 -38.36 -20.36 1.96
N GLU A 38 -38.86 -20.65 0.75
CA GLU A 38 -38.04 -20.87 -0.45
C GLU A 38 -37.16 -19.69 -0.81
N ASN A 39 -37.59 -18.46 -0.55
CA ASN A 39 -36.79 -17.25 -0.78
C ASN A 39 -35.54 -17.24 0.08
N VAL A 40 -35.65 -17.70 1.34
CA VAL A 40 -34.52 -17.78 2.27
C VAL A 40 -33.52 -18.85 1.83
N LYS A 41 -33.98 -19.95 1.20
CA LYS A 41 -33.09 -20.98 0.64
C LYS A 41 -32.29 -20.47 -0.56
N ARG A 42 -32.84 -19.52 -1.33
CA ARG A 42 -32.20 -18.89 -2.49
C ARG A 42 -31.25 -17.75 -2.13
N LEU A 43 -31.32 -17.23 -0.91
CA LEU A 43 -30.52 -16.10 -0.44
C LEU A 43 -29.05 -16.50 -0.30
N GLU A 44 -28.17 -15.74 -0.96
CA GLU A 44 -26.72 -15.88 -0.83
C GLU A 44 -26.08 -14.55 -0.40
N TYR A 45 -25.14 -14.59 0.56
CA TYR A 45 -24.40 -13.41 1.02
C TYR A 45 -22.90 -13.70 1.21
N ALA A 46 -22.14 -13.48 0.14
CA ALA A 46 -20.74 -13.92 0.03
C ALA A 46 -19.75 -13.26 1.02
N VAL A 47 -20.04 -12.06 1.53
CA VAL A 47 -19.13 -11.29 2.42
C VAL A 47 -18.88 -12.01 3.75
N ARG A 48 -19.76 -12.95 4.16
CA ARG A 48 -19.61 -13.81 5.35
C ARG A 48 -19.63 -15.30 5.00
N GLY A 49 -19.20 -15.64 3.78
CA GLY A 49 -19.27 -17.00 3.24
C GLY A 49 -18.15 -17.96 3.70
N PRO A 50 -17.96 -19.07 2.97
CA PRO A 50 -17.02 -20.15 3.28
C PRO A 50 -15.59 -19.72 3.64
N LEU A 51 -15.04 -18.73 2.94
CA LEU A 51 -13.69 -18.19 3.20
C LEU A 51 -13.56 -17.59 4.60
N VAL A 52 -14.60 -16.89 5.07
CA VAL A 52 -14.59 -16.23 6.39
C VAL A 52 -14.71 -17.26 7.51
N ILE A 53 -15.51 -18.31 7.28
CA ILE A 53 -15.62 -19.46 8.19
C ILE A 53 -14.26 -20.12 8.31
N ARG A 54 -13.62 -20.42 7.16
CA ARG A 54 -12.30 -21.06 7.15
C ARG A 54 -11.21 -20.21 7.80
N ALA A 55 -11.23 -18.89 7.56
CA ALA A 55 -10.34 -17.95 8.25
C ALA A 55 -10.47 -18.04 9.78
N GLY A 56 -11.70 -18.13 10.31
CA GLY A 56 -11.93 -18.30 11.74
C GLY A 56 -11.50 -19.67 12.29
N GLU A 57 -11.53 -20.72 11.48
CA GLU A 57 -10.96 -22.03 11.85
C GLU A 57 -9.43 -21.96 11.92
N ILE A 58 -8.79 -21.33 10.93
CA ILE A 58 -7.34 -21.14 10.90
C ILE A 58 -6.86 -20.32 12.11
N GLU A 59 -7.60 -19.27 12.50
CA GLU A 59 -7.29 -18.52 13.74
C GLU A 59 -7.32 -19.42 14.98
N LYS A 60 -8.27 -20.35 15.07
CA LYS A 60 -8.34 -21.33 16.18
C LYS A 60 -7.24 -22.39 16.10
N GLU A 61 -6.85 -22.81 14.90
CA GLU A 61 -5.71 -23.72 14.68
C GLU A 61 -4.42 -23.08 15.21
N LEU A 62 -4.16 -21.82 14.83
CA LEU A 62 -3.00 -21.04 15.27
C LEU A 62 -2.99 -20.74 16.77
N GLN A 63 -4.16 -20.54 17.39
CA GLN A 63 -4.26 -20.38 18.85
C GLN A 63 -3.90 -21.66 19.61
N LYS A 64 -4.21 -22.83 19.04
CA LYS A 64 -3.88 -24.13 19.65
C LYS A 64 -2.42 -24.50 19.44
N ASP A 65 -1.91 -24.28 18.23
CA ASP A 65 -0.51 -24.51 17.87
C ASP A 65 -0.06 -23.50 16.79
N PRO A 66 0.81 -22.54 17.16
CA PRO A 66 1.32 -21.52 16.24
C PRO A 66 2.08 -22.08 15.02
N GLN A 67 2.52 -23.34 15.03
CA GLN A 67 3.28 -23.95 13.94
C GLN A 67 2.40 -24.66 12.89
N THR A 68 1.07 -24.67 13.07
CA THR A 68 0.12 -25.36 12.18
C THR A 68 0.02 -24.76 10.78
N LYS A 69 0.43 -23.49 10.60
CA LYS A 69 0.38 -22.77 9.33
C LYS A 69 1.69 -22.03 9.05
N PRO A 70 2.00 -21.75 7.77
CA PRO A 70 3.22 -21.02 7.40
C PRO A 70 3.17 -19.50 7.68
N PHE A 71 2.23 -19.05 8.51
CA PHE A 71 2.00 -17.64 8.87
C PHE A 71 1.43 -17.55 10.28
N ASP A 72 1.74 -16.46 10.98
CA ASP A 72 1.43 -16.32 12.42
C ASP A 72 0.01 -15.81 12.72
N GLY A 73 -0.78 -15.48 11.70
CA GLY A 73 -2.10 -14.91 11.86
C GLY A 73 -2.83 -14.65 10.56
N VAL A 74 -4.15 -14.45 10.68
CA VAL A 74 -5.03 -14.14 9.54
C VAL A 74 -5.19 -12.63 9.39
N ILE A 75 -5.00 -12.12 8.18
CA ILE A 75 -5.31 -10.74 7.80
C ILE A 75 -6.71 -10.73 7.15
N ARG A 76 -7.67 -10.16 7.87
CA ARG A 76 -9.09 -10.08 7.45
C ARG A 76 -9.35 -8.94 6.46
N ALA A 77 -8.82 -9.04 5.25
CA ALA A 77 -9.05 -8.07 4.17
C ALA A 77 -10.45 -8.17 3.51
N ASN A 78 -11.40 -8.83 4.17
CA ASN A 78 -12.70 -9.21 3.60
C ASN A 78 -13.85 -8.26 4.00
N ILE A 79 -13.71 -7.41 5.01
CA ILE A 79 -14.80 -6.56 5.52
C ILE A 79 -14.35 -5.12 5.72
N GLY A 80 -15.21 -4.16 5.34
CA GLY A 80 -14.98 -2.74 5.60
C GLY A 80 -15.43 -2.35 7.01
N ASP A 81 -14.71 -2.85 8.02
CA ASP A 81 -14.92 -2.55 9.44
C ASP A 81 -13.72 -1.73 9.94
N CYS A 82 -13.91 -0.41 10.04
CA CYS A 82 -12.82 0.55 10.24
C CYS A 82 -12.08 0.32 11.56
N HIS A 83 -12.82 0.20 12.67
CA HIS A 83 -12.23 0.04 14.00
C HIS A 83 -11.61 -1.35 14.19
N ALA A 84 -12.23 -2.40 13.65
CA ALA A 84 -11.63 -3.74 13.69
C ALA A 84 -10.28 -3.80 12.93
N MET A 85 -10.05 -2.90 11.98
CA MET A 85 -8.80 -2.75 11.23
C MET A 85 -7.83 -1.71 11.83
N GLY A 86 -8.15 -1.13 12.99
CA GLY A 86 -7.25 -0.25 13.72
C GLY A 86 -7.40 1.25 13.43
N GLN A 87 -8.48 1.68 12.76
CA GLN A 87 -8.82 3.11 12.73
C GLN A 87 -9.19 3.58 14.15
N THR A 88 -8.63 4.70 14.58
CA THR A 88 -8.96 5.32 15.87
C THR A 88 -10.33 6.00 15.77
N PRO A 89 -11.23 5.81 16.76
CA PRO A 89 -12.49 6.55 16.80
C PRO A 89 -12.28 8.05 17.03
N LEU A 90 -13.20 8.87 16.52
CA LEU A 90 -13.19 10.32 16.75
C LEU A 90 -13.55 10.67 18.21
N THR A 91 -12.78 11.57 18.81
CA THR A 91 -12.91 11.92 20.23
C THR A 91 -14.26 12.57 20.54
N PHE A 92 -14.65 13.59 19.75
CA PHE A 92 -15.91 14.32 19.94
C PHE A 92 -17.13 13.37 19.97
N LEU A 93 -17.21 12.45 19.00
CA LEU A 93 -18.30 11.49 18.91
C LEU A 93 -18.34 10.59 20.15
N ARG A 94 -17.19 10.08 20.61
CA ARG A 94 -17.11 9.25 21.83
C ARG A 94 -17.52 10.02 23.08
N GLN A 95 -17.12 11.28 23.20
CA GLN A 95 -17.46 12.14 24.33
C GLN A 95 -18.96 12.43 24.38
N VAL A 96 -19.58 12.81 23.26
CA VAL A 96 -21.04 13.03 23.18
C VAL A 96 -21.80 11.77 23.56
N LEU A 97 -21.42 10.61 23.03
CA LEU A 97 -22.08 9.34 23.37
C LEU A 97 -21.91 8.96 24.85
N ALA A 98 -20.72 9.17 25.43
CA ALA A 98 -20.48 8.89 26.83
C ALA A 98 -21.37 9.75 27.73
N VAL A 99 -21.40 11.08 27.50
CA VAL A 99 -22.19 12.03 28.29
C VAL A 99 -23.69 11.83 28.07
N ALA A 100 -24.13 11.44 26.87
CA ALA A 100 -25.53 11.11 26.60
C ALA A 100 -25.99 9.80 27.25
N THR A 101 -25.07 8.87 27.51
CA THR A 101 -25.36 7.59 28.18
C THR A 101 -25.37 7.76 29.69
N ASP A 102 -24.42 8.52 30.23
CA ASP A 102 -24.33 8.84 31.66
C ASP A 102 -24.37 10.36 31.86
N ASN A 103 -25.59 10.86 32.07
CA ASN A 103 -25.83 12.29 32.27
C ASN A 103 -25.12 12.87 33.51
N SER A 104 -24.64 12.04 34.45
CA SER A 104 -23.87 12.54 35.60
C SER A 104 -22.54 13.16 35.17
N LEU A 105 -22.01 12.73 34.02
CA LEU A 105 -20.79 13.25 33.40
C LEU A 105 -20.92 14.70 32.94
N MET A 106 -22.14 15.25 32.82
CA MET A 106 -22.38 16.68 32.58
C MET A 106 -21.72 17.59 33.63
N ARG A 107 -21.53 17.08 34.86
CA ARG A 107 -20.89 17.82 35.96
C ARG A 107 -19.37 17.73 35.93
N SER A 108 -18.81 16.86 35.09
CA SER A 108 -17.37 16.67 34.99
C SER A 108 -16.72 17.81 34.22
N ASN A 109 -15.51 18.21 34.66
CA ASN A 109 -14.64 19.14 33.94
C ASN A 109 -13.84 18.46 32.81
N ARG A 110 -13.99 17.13 32.62
CA ARG A 110 -13.30 16.37 31.56
C ARG A 110 -13.89 16.56 30.16
N TYR A 111 -15.12 17.07 30.08
CA TYR A 111 -15.83 17.28 28.82
C TYR A 111 -16.01 18.77 28.60
N SER A 112 -15.72 19.20 27.38
CA SER A 112 -15.89 20.57 26.90
C SER A 112 -17.36 21.00 26.93
N GLU A 113 -17.58 22.31 26.92
CA GLU A 113 -18.95 22.85 27.07
C GLU A 113 -19.80 22.64 25.81
N ASP A 114 -19.19 22.64 24.62
CA ASP A 114 -19.85 22.30 23.35
C ASP A 114 -20.39 20.86 23.34
N VAL A 115 -19.64 19.87 23.88
CA VAL A 115 -20.11 18.49 24.07
C VAL A 115 -21.31 18.44 25.01
N LYS A 116 -21.26 19.16 26.14
CA LYS A 116 -22.37 19.22 27.10
C LYS A 116 -23.59 19.90 26.49
N ASN A 117 -23.41 21.00 25.78
CA ASN A 117 -24.46 21.73 25.07
C ASN A 117 -25.13 20.85 24.02
N ARG A 118 -24.33 20.12 23.23
CA ARG A 118 -24.79 19.13 22.25
C ARG A 118 -25.71 18.10 22.92
N VAL A 119 -25.25 17.47 24.00
CA VAL A 119 -26.05 16.45 24.69
C VAL A 119 -27.31 17.05 25.33
N ARG A 120 -27.24 18.23 25.97
CA ARG A 120 -28.42 18.91 26.53
C ARG A 120 -29.48 19.16 25.45
N LEU A 121 -29.07 19.63 24.28
CA LEU A 121 -29.96 19.84 23.14
C LEU A 121 -30.62 18.53 22.72
N LEU A 122 -29.82 17.47 22.50
CA LEU A 122 -30.34 16.19 22.02
C LEU A 122 -31.29 15.54 23.01
N LEU A 123 -30.95 15.53 24.30
CA LEU A 123 -31.81 14.94 25.34
C LEU A 123 -33.13 15.70 25.52
N LYS A 124 -33.19 17.01 25.22
CA LYS A 124 -34.45 17.77 25.25
C LYS A 124 -35.53 17.19 24.32
N TYR A 125 -35.11 16.54 23.24
CA TYR A 125 -36.01 15.90 22.27
C TYR A 125 -36.20 14.39 22.53
N CYS A 126 -35.56 13.84 23.56
CA CYS A 126 -35.77 12.47 24.00
C CYS A 126 -36.81 12.42 25.12
N GLY A 127 -37.68 11.40 25.09
CA GLY A 127 -38.67 11.18 26.15
C GLY A 127 -38.00 11.11 27.53
N GLY A 128 -38.44 11.95 28.46
CA GLY A 128 -37.88 12.01 29.82
C GLY A 128 -36.40 12.42 29.90
N GLY A 129 -35.82 12.99 28.84
CA GLY A 129 -34.41 13.38 28.82
C GLY A 129 -33.44 12.19 28.79
N SER A 130 -33.88 11.03 28.27
CA SER A 130 -33.12 9.78 28.31
C SER A 130 -32.97 9.13 26.94
N VAL A 131 -31.76 8.68 26.61
CA VAL A 131 -31.47 7.87 25.41
C VAL A 131 -32.07 6.46 25.47
N GLY A 132 -32.63 6.05 26.62
CA GLY A 132 -33.33 4.77 26.78
C GLY A 132 -34.80 4.79 26.35
N ALA A 133 -35.37 5.97 26.08
CA ALA A 133 -36.75 6.09 25.62
C ALA A 133 -36.87 5.79 24.12
N TYR A 134 -38.02 5.28 23.67
CA TYR A 134 -38.35 5.25 22.26
C TYR A 134 -38.46 6.68 21.70
N SER A 135 -37.91 6.90 20.51
CA SER A 135 -38.17 8.11 19.71
C SER A 135 -39.36 7.91 18.77
N ASP A 136 -39.73 8.95 18.03
CA ASP A 136 -40.52 8.80 16.81
C ASP A 136 -39.90 7.72 15.90
N SER A 137 -40.75 6.97 15.19
CA SER A 137 -40.35 5.92 14.26
C SER A 137 -39.52 6.40 13.08
N ALA A 138 -39.66 7.67 12.68
CA ALA A 138 -38.78 8.32 11.72
C ALA A 138 -37.45 8.77 12.35
N GLY A 139 -37.38 8.86 13.68
CA GLY A 139 -36.21 9.30 14.44
C GLY A 139 -36.44 10.60 15.20
N VAL A 140 -35.54 10.89 16.13
CA VAL A 140 -35.53 12.11 16.95
C VAL A 140 -35.57 13.33 16.05
N GLU A 141 -36.58 14.17 16.27
CA GLU A 141 -36.94 15.29 15.38
C GLU A 141 -35.76 16.24 15.12
N ILE A 142 -35.07 16.70 16.17
CA ILE A 142 -33.93 17.61 16.02
C ILE A 142 -32.80 17.01 15.19
N ILE A 143 -32.59 15.69 15.25
CA ILE A 143 -31.54 15.01 14.49
C ILE A 143 -31.95 14.95 13.01
N ARG A 144 -33.25 14.76 12.71
CA ARG A 144 -33.77 14.86 11.34
C ARG A 144 -33.61 16.27 10.77
N HIS A 145 -33.86 17.30 11.57
CA HIS A 145 -33.56 18.68 11.19
C HIS A 145 -32.08 18.87 10.85
N HIS A 146 -31.17 18.40 11.70
CA HIS A 146 -29.74 18.49 11.43
C HIS A 146 -29.31 17.71 10.18
N CYS A 147 -29.94 16.56 9.88
CA CYS A 147 -29.71 15.86 8.63
C CYS A 147 -30.16 16.71 7.42
N ALA A 148 -31.31 17.37 7.50
CA ALA A 148 -31.80 18.24 6.44
C ALA A 148 -30.89 19.47 6.23
N GLU A 149 -30.49 20.13 7.32
CA GLU A 149 -29.52 21.23 7.31
C GLU A 149 -28.19 20.79 6.66
N TYR A 150 -27.70 19.61 7.01
CA TYR A 150 -26.48 19.03 6.43
C TYR A 150 -26.60 18.81 4.92
N ILE A 151 -27.71 18.21 4.46
CA ILE A 151 -27.97 17.97 3.04
C ILE A 151 -28.07 19.30 2.29
N GLN A 152 -28.80 20.28 2.85
CA GLN A 152 -28.93 21.60 2.25
C GLN A 152 -27.59 22.34 2.14
N LYS A 153 -26.76 22.31 3.19
CA LYS A 153 -25.40 22.89 3.16
C LYS A 153 -24.51 22.21 2.11
N ARG A 154 -24.62 20.88 1.96
CA ARG A 154 -23.84 20.09 0.99
C ARG A 154 -24.26 20.37 -0.46
N ASP A 155 -25.57 20.41 -0.70
CA ASP A 155 -26.13 20.40 -2.05
C ASP A 155 -26.45 21.80 -2.59
N GLY A 156 -26.69 22.79 -1.71
CA GLY A 156 -27.15 24.13 -2.08
C GLY A 156 -28.65 24.22 -2.38
N PHE A 157 -29.42 23.18 -2.07
CA PHE A 157 -30.87 23.09 -2.28
C PHE A 157 -31.58 22.68 -1.00
N ASP A 158 -32.81 23.14 -0.81
CA ASP A 158 -33.60 22.84 0.39
C ASP A 158 -33.77 21.32 0.61
N SER A 159 -33.78 20.93 1.88
CA SER A 159 -34.10 19.58 2.34
C SER A 159 -35.18 19.68 3.40
N ASP A 160 -36.24 18.89 3.24
CA ASP A 160 -37.30 18.81 4.22
C ASP A 160 -37.00 17.68 5.21
N TRP A 161 -36.84 18.00 6.48
CA TRP A 161 -36.63 17.02 7.55
C TRP A 161 -37.75 15.97 7.65
N ARG A 162 -38.95 16.27 7.15
CA ARG A 162 -40.08 15.33 7.06
C ARG A 162 -39.88 14.25 6.00
N ASN A 163 -38.97 14.45 5.06
CA ASN A 163 -38.55 13.44 4.08
C ASN A 163 -37.43 12.54 4.61
N ILE A 164 -36.91 12.80 5.82
CA ILE A 164 -35.77 12.08 6.41
C ILE A 164 -36.25 11.03 7.40
N VAL A 165 -35.71 9.82 7.25
CA VAL A 165 -35.95 8.69 8.16
C VAL A 165 -34.63 8.15 8.66
N ILE A 166 -34.43 8.14 9.97
CA ILE A 166 -33.24 7.58 10.63
C ILE A 166 -33.40 6.08 10.83
N THR A 167 -32.43 5.31 10.34
CA THR A 167 -32.44 3.85 10.30
C THR A 167 -31.21 3.25 10.99
N SER A 168 -31.29 1.96 11.25
CA SER A 168 -30.29 1.10 11.90
C SER A 168 -29.16 0.76 10.91
N GLY A 169 -28.51 1.81 10.42
CA GLY A 169 -27.64 1.79 9.25
C GLY A 169 -28.41 1.81 7.92
N ALA A 170 -27.67 2.00 6.84
CA ALA A 170 -28.21 2.00 5.47
C ALA A 170 -28.94 0.72 5.08
N SER A 171 -28.55 -0.43 5.65
CA SER A 171 -29.16 -1.72 5.33
C SER A 171 -30.65 -1.78 5.64
N GLU A 172 -31.10 -1.14 6.73
CA GLU A 172 -32.53 -1.07 7.04
C GLU A 172 -33.27 -0.14 6.08
N ALA A 173 -32.69 1.01 5.72
CA ALA A 173 -33.24 1.93 4.73
C ALA A 173 -33.47 1.25 3.37
N ILE A 174 -32.43 0.58 2.84
CA ILE A 174 -32.50 -0.14 1.56
C ILE A 174 -33.60 -1.20 1.59
N ARG A 175 -33.67 -1.99 2.68
CA ARG A 175 -34.70 -3.03 2.83
C ARG A 175 -36.11 -2.46 2.93
N ALA A 176 -36.27 -1.34 3.63
CA ALA A 176 -37.56 -0.65 3.72
C ALA A 176 -38.01 -0.15 2.34
N VAL A 177 -37.15 0.53 1.59
CA VAL A 177 -37.48 1.01 0.24
C VAL A 177 -37.81 -0.16 -0.70
N MET A 178 -37.03 -1.25 -0.66
CA MET A 178 -37.32 -2.45 -1.45
C MET A 178 -38.63 -3.13 -1.07
N THR A 179 -38.97 -3.14 0.23
CA THR A 179 -40.26 -3.70 0.70
C THR A 179 -41.42 -2.86 0.19
N LEU A 180 -41.29 -1.52 0.22
CA LEU A 180 -42.32 -0.59 -0.25
C LEU A 180 -42.68 -0.81 -1.74
N ILE A 181 -41.67 -1.05 -2.59
CA ILE A 181 -41.88 -1.22 -4.03
C ILE A 181 -42.25 -2.67 -4.45
N ASN A 182 -42.23 -3.63 -3.53
CA ASN A 182 -42.48 -5.04 -3.84
C ASN A 182 -43.99 -5.35 -3.91
N THR A 183 -44.51 -5.54 -5.11
CA THR A 183 -45.92 -5.89 -5.36
C THR A 183 -46.10 -7.42 -5.33
N SER A 184 -46.62 -7.99 -4.24
CA SER A 184 -46.75 -9.45 -4.07
C SER A 184 -48.17 -10.01 -4.19
N SER A 185 -49.20 -9.17 -4.39
CA SER A 185 -50.60 -9.62 -4.37
C SER A 185 -51.45 -9.28 -5.61
N THR A 186 -51.00 -8.38 -6.49
CA THR A 186 -51.83 -7.91 -7.64
C THR A 186 -51.21 -8.16 -9.01
N ASP A 187 -49.89 -8.33 -9.09
CA ASP A 187 -49.17 -8.38 -10.36
C ASP A 187 -48.86 -9.83 -10.75
N LEU A 188 -49.03 -10.17 -12.04
CA LEU A 188 -48.72 -11.50 -12.58
C LEU A 188 -47.22 -11.79 -12.65
N LEU A 189 -46.39 -10.74 -12.65
CA LEU A 189 -44.94 -10.82 -12.71
C LEU A 189 -44.32 -10.20 -11.44
N PRO A 190 -43.19 -10.71 -10.96
CA PRO A 190 -42.52 -10.15 -9.79
C PRO A 190 -42.01 -8.74 -10.07
N SER A 191 -41.88 -7.93 -9.01
CA SER A 191 -41.17 -6.64 -9.08
C SER A 191 -39.69 -6.83 -9.44
N GLY A 192 -39.18 -6.01 -10.35
CA GLY A 192 -37.80 -6.04 -10.83
C GLY A 192 -36.98 -4.85 -10.35
N VAL A 193 -35.72 -5.09 -9.98
CA VAL A 193 -34.79 -4.03 -9.52
C VAL A 193 -33.49 -4.10 -10.31
N MET A 194 -33.10 -2.99 -10.93
CA MET A 194 -31.82 -2.86 -11.61
C MET A 194 -30.68 -2.71 -10.62
N ILE A 195 -29.64 -3.54 -10.73
CA ILE A 195 -28.49 -3.56 -9.82
C ILE A 195 -27.16 -3.65 -10.60
N PRO A 196 -26.11 -2.95 -10.13
CA PRO A 196 -24.80 -2.95 -10.79
C PRO A 196 -24.13 -4.31 -10.70
N ILE A 197 -23.23 -4.64 -11.62
CA ILE A 197 -22.33 -5.78 -11.53
C ILE A 197 -20.92 -5.30 -11.85
N PRO A 198 -19.95 -5.41 -10.91
CA PRO A 198 -20.09 -6.00 -9.57
C PRO A 198 -20.95 -5.15 -8.62
N GLN A 199 -21.66 -5.81 -7.69
CA GLN A 199 -22.57 -5.16 -6.72
C GLN A 199 -22.09 -5.24 -5.27
N TYR A 200 -22.68 -4.49 -4.35
CA TYR A 200 -22.68 -4.85 -2.93
C TYR A 200 -23.70 -5.97 -2.65
N PRO A 201 -23.31 -7.16 -2.12
CA PRO A 201 -24.19 -8.34 -2.13
C PRO A 201 -25.48 -8.25 -1.30
N LEU A 202 -25.67 -7.21 -0.49
CA LEU A 202 -26.93 -6.94 0.18
C LEU A 202 -28.10 -6.85 -0.82
N TYR A 203 -27.88 -6.20 -1.97
CA TYR A 203 -28.91 -6.00 -2.98
C TYR A 203 -29.49 -7.31 -3.52
N THR A 204 -28.64 -8.22 -4.03
CA THR A 204 -29.11 -9.55 -4.44
C THR A 204 -29.72 -10.37 -3.31
N ALA A 205 -29.17 -10.27 -2.09
CA ALA A 205 -29.68 -11.03 -0.96
C ALA A 205 -31.11 -10.58 -0.61
N THR A 206 -31.36 -9.28 -0.56
CA THR A 206 -32.68 -8.71 -0.29
C THR A 206 -33.66 -8.95 -1.43
N ILE A 207 -33.22 -8.83 -2.69
CA ILE A 207 -34.05 -9.18 -3.86
C ILE A 207 -34.50 -10.65 -3.78
N ALA A 208 -33.58 -11.57 -3.46
CA ALA A 208 -33.91 -12.98 -3.29
C ALA A 208 -34.86 -13.23 -2.11
N GLU A 209 -34.62 -12.59 -0.96
CA GLU A 209 -35.45 -12.68 0.25
C GLU A 209 -36.91 -12.28 -0.02
N TYR A 210 -37.10 -11.22 -0.80
CA TYR A 210 -38.40 -10.66 -1.12
C TYR A 210 -39.06 -11.28 -2.36
N GLY A 211 -38.40 -12.23 -3.02
CA GLY A 211 -38.94 -12.90 -4.21
C GLY A 211 -39.00 -11.98 -5.45
N MET A 212 -38.20 -10.92 -5.46
CA MET A 212 -38.09 -9.97 -6.56
C MET A 212 -37.16 -10.48 -7.66
N TYR A 213 -37.13 -9.80 -8.81
CA TYR A 213 -36.26 -10.13 -9.94
C TYR A 213 -35.05 -9.19 -10.04
N PRO A 214 -33.81 -9.70 -10.06
CA PRO A 214 -32.61 -8.87 -10.21
C PRO A 214 -32.30 -8.59 -11.69
N ILE A 215 -32.46 -7.33 -12.12
CA ILE A 215 -32.10 -6.85 -13.46
C ILE A 215 -30.63 -6.39 -13.43
N LYS A 216 -29.72 -7.21 -13.94
CA LYS A 216 -28.28 -6.99 -13.76
C LYS A 216 -27.70 -6.15 -14.89
N TYR A 217 -27.07 -5.02 -14.57
CA TYR A 217 -26.32 -4.21 -15.53
C TYR A 217 -24.83 -4.22 -15.18
N TYR A 218 -23.95 -4.29 -16.18
CA TYR A 218 -22.52 -4.34 -15.98
C TYR A 218 -21.93 -2.93 -15.88
N LEU A 219 -21.04 -2.72 -14.90
CA LEU A 219 -20.20 -1.53 -14.84
C LEU A 219 -19.05 -1.67 -15.84
N ASP A 220 -18.65 -0.56 -16.46
CA ASP A 220 -17.60 -0.55 -17.48
C ASP A 220 -16.20 -0.54 -16.83
N GLU A 221 -15.60 -1.72 -16.67
CA GLU A 221 -14.26 -1.87 -16.10
C GLU A 221 -13.21 -1.06 -16.87
N ASP A 222 -13.29 -0.98 -18.20
CA ASP A 222 -12.27 -0.30 -19.00
C ASP A 222 -12.38 1.23 -18.88
N ASN A 223 -13.57 1.73 -18.52
CA ASN A 223 -13.84 3.13 -18.28
C ASN A 223 -14.06 3.45 -16.78
N GLN A 224 -13.12 3.03 -15.93
CA GLN A 224 -13.10 3.33 -14.48
C GLN A 224 -14.36 2.92 -13.71
N TRP A 225 -15.03 1.85 -14.13
CA TRP A 225 -16.29 1.36 -13.54
C TRP A 225 -17.43 2.38 -13.59
N SER A 226 -17.46 3.23 -14.63
CA SER A 226 -18.59 4.11 -14.91
C SER A 226 -19.82 3.32 -15.40
N LEU A 227 -20.99 3.97 -15.40
CA LEU A 227 -22.20 3.41 -15.99
C LEU A 227 -22.31 3.82 -17.46
N ASN A 228 -22.73 2.88 -18.30
CA ASN A 228 -23.03 3.11 -19.71
C ASN A 228 -24.56 2.99 -19.93
N ILE A 229 -25.15 3.97 -20.61
CA ILE A 229 -26.61 4.01 -20.86
C ILE A 229 -27.06 2.90 -21.82
N ASP A 230 -26.25 2.53 -22.81
CA ASP A 230 -26.55 1.42 -23.73
C ASP A 230 -26.61 0.09 -22.97
N GLU A 231 -25.75 -0.08 -21.96
CA GLU A 231 -25.76 -1.25 -21.08
C GLU A 231 -27.00 -1.26 -20.17
N LEU A 232 -27.46 -0.09 -19.70
CA LEU A 232 -28.71 0.02 -18.95
C LEU A 232 -29.92 -0.34 -19.83
N ASP A 233 -30.01 0.19 -21.05
CA ASP A 233 -31.06 -0.16 -22.00
C ASP A 233 -31.01 -1.66 -22.35
N ARG A 234 -29.82 -2.23 -22.62
CA ARG A 234 -29.64 -3.68 -22.86
C ARG A 234 -30.13 -4.51 -21.66
N SER A 235 -29.77 -4.11 -20.45
CA SER A 235 -30.14 -4.80 -19.21
C SER A 235 -31.65 -4.81 -19.02
N LEU A 236 -32.30 -3.65 -19.16
CA LEU A 236 -33.74 -3.50 -19.03
C LEU A 236 -34.49 -4.30 -20.09
N ASN A 237 -34.07 -4.21 -21.35
CA ASN A 237 -34.65 -4.98 -22.46
C ASN A 237 -34.51 -6.49 -22.25
N SER A 238 -33.42 -6.96 -21.64
CA SER A 238 -33.23 -8.39 -21.35
C SER A 238 -34.15 -8.93 -20.25
N ALA A 239 -34.77 -8.05 -19.45
CA ALA A 239 -35.71 -8.40 -18.40
C ALA A 239 -37.18 -8.31 -18.84
N ASP A 240 -37.44 -7.93 -20.08
CA ASP A 240 -38.80 -7.82 -20.64
C ASP A 240 -39.55 -9.16 -20.52
N GLY A 241 -40.82 -9.08 -20.14
CA GLY A 241 -41.69 -10.23 -19.88
C GLY A 241 -41.33 -11.09 -18.65
N GLN A 242 -40.24 -10.80 -17.91
CA GLN A 242 -39.83 -11.58 -16.74
C GLN A 242 -40.20 -10.92 -15.41
N CYS A 243 -40.33 -9.60 -15.41
CA CYS A 243 -40.62 -8.80 -14.22
C CYS A 243 -41.25 -7.46 -14.60
N ILE A 244 -41.69 -6.71 -13.59
CA ILE A 244 -42.08 -5.31 -13.74
C ILE A 244 -40.95 -4.46 -13.17
N PRO A 245 -40.13 -3.80 -13.98
CA PRO A 245 -39.07 -2.92 -13.49
C PRO A 245 -39.66 -1.79 -12.61
N LYS A 246 -39.13 -1.64 -11.39
CA LYS A 246 -39.60 -0.63 -10.42
C LYS A 246 -38.54 0.39 -10.02
N ALA A 247 -37.26 -0.03 -9.99
CA ALA A 247 -36.19 0.80 -9.46
C ALA A 247 -34.83 0.50 -10.10
N ILE A 248 -33.95 1.48 -10.06
CA ILE A 248 -32.51 1.36 -10.32
C ILE A 248 -31.73 1.70 -9.06
N VAL A 249 -30.83 0.80 -8.67
CA VAL A 249 -29.87 1.02 -7.58
C VAL A 249 -28.59 1.57 -8.16
N VAL A 250 -28.08 2.66 -7.60
CA VAL A 250 -26.75 3.18 -7.92
C VAL A 250 -25.93 3.29 -6.65
N ILE A 251 -24.71 2.74 -6.67
CA ILE A 251 -23.78 2.77 -5.52
C ILE A 251 -22.66 3.75 -5.86
N ASN A 252 -22.63 4.91 -5.20
CA ASN A 252 -21.67 5.98 -5.48
C ASN A 252 -21.23 6.72 -4.21
N PRO A 253 -19.94 6.68 -3.83
CA PRO A 253 -18.84 5.91 -4.40
C PRO A 253 -19.04 4.38 -4.36
N GLY A 254 -18.51 3.68 -5.37
CA GLY A 254 -18.79 2.27 -5.65
C GLY A 254 -18.18 1.27 -4.69
N ASN A 255 -18.93 0.22 -4.36
CA ASN A 255 -18.49 -0.98 -3.64
C ASN A 255 -18.91 -2.22 -4.44
N PRO A 256 -17.97 -3.06 -4.93
CA PRO A 256 -16.56 -3.17 -4.48
C PRO A 256 -15.54 -2.33 -5.27
N THR A 257 -15.96 -1.58 -6.28
CA THR A 257 -15.10 -1.00 -7.32
C THR A 257 -14.21 0.15 -6.88
N GLY A 258 -14.62 0.92 -5.87
CA GLY A 258 -13.93 2.14 -5.45
C GLY A 258 -14.08 3.29 -6.46
N SER A 259 -15.03 3.21 -7.39
CA SER A 259 -15.28 4.27 -8.38
C SER A 259 -16.05 5.45 -7.78
N VAL A 260 -15.91 6.62 -8.40
CA VAL A 260 -16.70 7.82 -8.11
C VAL A 260 -17.29 8.30 -9.43
N LEU A 261 -18.61 8.39 -9.51
CA LEU A 261 -19.30 8.80 -10.74
C LEU A 261 -19.09 10.29 -11.01
N SER A 262 -18.93 10.63 -12.29
CA SER A 262 -18.91 12.02 -12.72
C SER A 262 -20.31 12.63 -12.67
N GLU A 263 -20.38 13.96 -12.58
CA GLU A 263 -21.62 14.72 -12.66
C GLU A 263 -22.44 14.37 -13.91
N GLN A 264 -21.79 14.29 -15.07
CA GLN A 264 -22.45 13.95 -16.33
C GLN A 264 -23.06 12.55 -16.29
N ASN A 265 -22.35 11.57 -15.72
CA ASN A 265 -22.86 10.21 -15.65
C ASN A 265 -24.10 10.12 -14.74
N ILE A 266 -24.13 10.87 -13.64
CA ILE A 266 -25.32 11.00 -12.78
C ILE A 266 -26.49 11.64 -13.54
N LYS A 267 -26.24 12.72 -14.32
CA LYS A 267 -27.27 13.36 -15.17
C LYS A 267 -27.88 12.37 -16.15
N ASP A 268 -27.05 11.56 -16.81
CA ASP A 268 -27.50 10.58 -17.79
C ASP A 268 -28.34 9.47 -17.15
N ILE A 269 -27.95 9.02 -15.94
CA ILE A 269 -28.72 8.02 -15.18
C ILE A 269 -30.09 8.58 -14.74
N ILE A 270 -30.16 9.83 -14.28
CA ILE A 270 -31.43 10.47 -13.90
C ILE A 270 -32.37 10.54 -15.10
N LYS A 271 -31.86 10.97 -16.27
CA LYS A 271 -32.63 10.99 -17.52
C LYS A 271 -33.10 9.60 -17.94
N PHE A 272 -32.24 8.59 -17.81
CA PHE A 272 -32.60 7.20 -18.08
C PHE A 272 -33.72 6.72 -17.15
N ALA A 273 -33.59 6.95 -15.84
CA ALA A 273 -34.58 6.56 -14.86
C ALA A 273 -35.93 7.24 -15.12
N LYS A 274 -35.92 8.53 -15.50
CA LYS A 274 -37.15 9.27 -15.86
C LYS A 274 -37.81 8.69 -17.11
N LYS A 275 -37.03 8.44 -18.17
CA LYS A 275 -37.51 7.83 -19.43
C LYS A 275 -38.24 6.52 -19.16
N HIS A 276 -37.72 5.71 -18.24
CA HIS A 276 -38.23 4.37 -17.93
C HIS A 276 -39.09 4.28 -16.66
N LYS A 277 -39.40 5.42 -16.03
CA LYS A 277 -40.21 5.53 -14.79
C LYS A 277 -39.70 4.63 -13.65
N LEU A 278 -38.40 4.72 -13.37
CA LEU A 278 -37.74 3.92 -12.34
C LEU A 278 -37.42 4.78 -11.12
N LEU A 279 -37.81 4.34 -9.93
CA LEU A 279 -37.30 4.90 -8.67
C LEU A 279 -35.77 4.79 -8.64
N ILE A 280 -35.08 5.88 -8.28
CA ILE A 280 -33.64 5.84 -8.04
C ILE A 280 -33.38 5.53 -6.56
N ILE A 281 -32.62 4.46 -6.30
CA ILE A 281 -32.07 4.16 -4.96
C ILE A 281 -30.58 4.53 -5.00
N ALA A 282 -30.23 5.69 -4.46
CA ALA A 282 -28.86 6.20 -4.42
C ALA A 282 -28.18 5.80 -3.11
N ASP A 283 -27.30 4.80 -3.17
CA ASP A 283 -26.48 4.34 -2.05
C ASP A 283 -25.20 5.16 -1.96
N GLU A 284 -25.26 6.21 -1.13
CA GLU A 284 -24.23 7.25 -0.99
C GLU A 284 -23.47 7.14 0.33
N VAL A 285 -23.39 5.92 0.89
CA VAL A 285 -22.76 5.67 2.20
C VAL A 285 -21.27 6.01 2.24
N TYR A 286 -20.61 6.09 1.08
CA TYR A 286 -19.19 6.40 0.95
C TYR A 286 -18.89 7.86 0.58
N GLN A 287 -19.88 8.76 0.62
CA GLN A 287 -19.74 10.16 0.15
C GLN A 287 -18.56 10.95 0.75
N HIS A 288 -18.11 10.59 1.95
CA HIS A 288 -16.95 11.23 2.61
C HIS A 288 -15.60 10.60 2.26
N ASN A 289 -15.59 9.42 1.62
CA ASN A 289 -14.38 8.74 1.16
C ASN A 289 -14.18 9.01 -0.33
N VAL A 290 -13.74 10.21 -0.68
CA VAL A 290 -13.31 10.55 -2.04
C VAL A 290 -11.86 11.00 -2.00
N TYR A 291 -11.02 10.29 -2.74
CA TYR A 291 -9.57 10.48 -2.80
C TYR A 291 -9.13 11.16 -4.09
N ASP A 292 -9.92 10.95 -5.15
CA ASP A 292 -9.75 11.52 -6.48
C ASP A 292 -11.11 11.90 -7.09
N GLY A 293 -11.21 13.10 -7.64
CA GLY A 293 -12.47 13.68 -8.11
C GLY A 293 -13.30 14.33 -7.00
N ASN A 294 -14.59 14.52 -7.26
CA ASN A 294 -15.56 15.13 -6.35
C ASN A 294 -16.79 14.23 -6.19
N PHE A 295 -17.38 14.23 -5.00
CA PHE A 295 -18.69 13.63 -4.79
C PHE A 295 -19.79 14.59 -5.27
N PHE A 296 -20.74 14.07 -6.04
CA PHE A 296 -21.99 14.73 -6.38
C PHE A 296 -23.14 13.84 -5.91
N SER A 297 -24.05 14.40 -5.12
CA SER A 297 -25.23 13.67 -4.69
C SER A 297 -26.24 13.58 -5.83
N PHE A 298 -26.98 12.48 -5.89
CA PHE A 298 -28.10 12.34 -6.83
C PHE A 298 -29.14 13.43 -6.59
N LYS A 299 -29.38 13.82 -5.34
CA LYS A 299 -30.33 14.89 -5.00
C LYS A 299 -29.92 16.23 -5.61
N LYS A 300 -28.65 16.63 -5.46
CA LYS A 300 -28.16 17.88 -6.05
C LYS A 300 -28.39 17.90 -7.55
N ILE A 301 -27.97 16.84 -8.25
CA ILE A 301 -28.09 16.80 -9.72
C ILE A 301 -29.55 16.72 -10.15
N LEU A 302 -30.40 16.00 -9.41
CA LEU A 302 -31.84 15.96 -9.66
C LEU A 302 -32.47 17.37 -9.59
N LYS A 303 -32.11 18.16 -8.58
CA LYS A 303 -32.59 19.54 -8.40
C LYS A 303 -32.03 20.49 -9.45
N GLU A 304 -30.75 20.34 -9.84
CA GLU A 304 -30.15 21.13 -10.91
C GLU A 304 -30.79 20.88 -12.29
N LEU A 305 -31.26 19.65 -12.53
CA LEU A 305 -31.97 19.29 -13.76
C LEU A 305 -33.46 19.68 -13.74
N ASP A 306 -33.99 20.08 -12.58
CA ASP A 306 -35.41 20.35 -12.35
C ASP A 306 -36.31 19.17 -12.74
N GLU A 307 -35.92 17.97 -12.28
CA GLU A 307 -36.58 16.72 -12.64
C GLU A 307 -37.45 16.16 -11.51
N GLU A 308 -38.69 15.80 -11.84
CA GLU A 308 -39.67 15.18 -10.93
C GLU A 308 -39.66 13.65 -11.08
N ILE A 309 -38.65 13.00 -10.51
CA ILE A 309 -38.58 11.53 -10.36
C ILE A 309 -38.32 11.16 -8.91
N GLU A 310 -38.90 10.04 -8.46
CA GLU A 310 -38.70 9.53 -7.11
C GLU A 310 -37.22 9.16 -6.87
N LEU A 311 -36.68 9.65 -5.76
CA LEU A 311 -35.30 9.38 -5.33
C LEU A 311 -35.27 9.02 -3.85
N ALA A 312 -34.68 7.88 -3.53
CA ALA A 312 -34.34 7.46 -2.17
C ALA A 312 -32.81 7.50 -2.00
N SER A 313 -32.30 8.54 -1.33
CA SER A 313 -30.87 8.68 -1.03
C SER A 313 -30.54 8.11 0.34
N VAL A 314 -29.54 7.23 0.41
CA VAL A 314 -29.17 6.50 1.62
C VAL A 314 -27.76 6.86 2.08
N MET A 315 -27.62 7.13 3.38
CA MET A 315 -26.34 7.45 4.04
C MET A 315 -26.16 6.57 5.29
N SER A 316 -24.91 6.37 5.72
CA SER A 316 -24.62 5.66 6.97
C SER A 316 -23.41 6.22 7.71
N ALA A 317 -23.50 6.20 9.05
CA ALA A 317 -22.38 6.46 9.96
C ALA A 317 -21.31 5.35 9.97
N SER A 318 -21.57 4.21 9.32
CA SER A 318 -20.69 3.03 9.37
C SER A 318 -19.40 3.19 8.55
N LYS A 319 -19.36 4.13 7.60
CA LYS A 319 -18.29 4.27 6.60
C LYS A 319 -17.59 5.61 6.79
N GLY A 320 -16.74 6.07 5.88
CA GLY A 320 -16.08 7.36 6.02
C GLY A 320 -14.98 7.39 7.08
N TYR A 321 -14.56 8.60 7.41
CA TYR A 321 -13.62 8.87 8.50
C TYR A 321 -14.22 8.61 9.89
N MET A 322 -15.55 8.54 9.99
CA MET A 322 -16.27 8.20 11.22
C MET A 322 -16.21 6.70 11.54
N GLY A 323 -16.48 5.80 10.57
CA GLY A 323 -16.21 4.37 10.72
C GLY A 323 -17.01 3.62 11.81
N GLU A 324 -18.16 4.15 12.25
CA GLU A 324 -18.94 3.65 13.39
C GLU A 324 -19.85 2.46 13.06
N CYS A 325 -19.29 1.40 12.46
CA CYS A 325 -20.03 0.23 11.99
C CYS A 325 -20.98 -0.38 13.02
N GLY A 326 -20.52 -0.50 14.27
CA GLY A 326 -21.23 -1.16 15.36
C GLY A 326 -22.38 -0.34 15.95
N LEU A 327 -22.40 0.99 15.78
CA LEU A 327 -23.46 1.86 16.29
C LEU A 327 -24.76 1.78 15.48
N ARG A 328 -24.70 1.14 14.30
CA ARG A 328 -25.85 0.88 13.43
C ARG A 328 -26.67 2.15 13.18
N ALA A 329 -26.07 3.17 12.57
CA ALA A 329 -26.75 4.43 12.28
C ALA A 329 -26.67 4.83 10.80
N GLY A 330 -27.74 5.44 10.30
CA GLY A 330 -27.87 5.97 8.94
C GLY A 330 -29.22 6.64 8.74
N TYR A 331 -29.44 7.20 7.56
CA TYR A 331 -30.73 7.76 7.18
C TYR A 331 -31.07 7.48 5.72
N CYS A 332 -32.35 7.63 5.39
CA CYS A 332 -32.89 7.71 4.05
C CYS A 332 -33.59 9.06 3.86
N GLU A 333 -33.34 9.75 2.75
CA GLU A 333 -34.12 10.92 2.31
C GLU A 333 -34.99 10.50 1.10
N LEU A 334 -36.29 10.78 1.18
CA LEU A 334 -37.28 10.47 0.14
C LEU A 334 -37.72 11.73 -0.61
N GLU A 335 -37.19 11.93 -1.82
CA GLU A 335 -37.50 13.08 -2.67
C GLU A 335 -38.53 12.72 -3.75
N ASN A 336 -39.47 13.62 -4.04
CA ASN A 336 -40.54 13.47 -5.03
C ASN A 336 -41.51 12.29 -4.84
N PHE A 337 -41.52 11.64 -3.68
CA PHE A 337 -42.52 10.60 -3.39
C PHE A 337 -43.91 11.21 -3.17
N ASP A 338 -44.93 10.54 -3.72
CA ASP A 338 -46.32 10.86 -3.39
C ASP A 338 -46.58 10.79 -1.88
N GLN A 339 -47.39 11.73 -1.36
CA GLN A 339 -47.63 11.86 0.06
C GLN A 339 -48.33 10.62 0.65
N SER A 340 -49.23 9.97 -0.08
CA SER A 340 -49.92 8.76 0.38
C SER A 340 -48.95 7.57 0.45
N VAL A 341 -47.99 7.48 -0.48
CA VAL A 341 -46.92 6.48 -0.48
C VAL A 341 -45.98 6.70 0.70
N LYS A 342 -45.57 7.95 0.97
CA LYS A 342 -44.76 8.29 2.16
C LYS A 342 -45.45 7.87 3.46
N LEU A 343 -46.76 8.11 3.59
CA LEU A 343 -47.53 7.66 4.75
C LEU A 343 -47.49 6.13 4.93
N MET A 344 -47.56 5.36 3.84
CA MET A 344 -47.42 3.90 3.91
C MET A 344 -46.01 3.46 4.30
N PHE A 345 -44.99 4.17 3.82
CA PHE A 345 -43.61 3.95 4.25
C PHE A 345 -43.44 4.18 5.76
N PHE A 346 -43.97 5.28 6.30
CA PHE A 346 -43.95 5.55 7.74
C PHE A 346 -44.74 4.52 8.54
N LYS A 347 -45.92 4.11 8.05
CA LYS A 347 -46.72 3.04 8.68
C LYS A 347 -45.96 1.72 8.74
N MET A 348 -45.24 1.34 7.69
CA MET A 348 -44.40 0.15 7.70
C MET A 348 -43.28 0.26 8.74
N LEU A 349 -42.67 1.44 8.87
CA LEU A 349 -41.61 1.70 9.85
C LEU A 349 -42.11 1.89 11.28
N SER A 350 -43.39 2.12 11.53
CA SER A 350 -43.88 2.22 12.92
C SER A 350 -43.89 0.87 13.63
N ALA A 351 -43.99 -0.24 12.88
CA ALA A 351 -43.99 -1.59 13.42
C ALA A 351 -42.67 -1.99 14.12
N ARG A 352 -41.57 -1.31 13.82
CA ARG A 352 -40.26 -1.51 14.47
C ARG A 352 -40.02 -0.60 15.68
N LEU A 353 -40.99 0.24 16.06
CA LEU A 353 -40.86 1.32 17.05
C LEU A 353 -39.91 2.43 16.58
N CYS A 354 -38.58 2.29 16.76
CA CYS A 354 -37.58 3.25 16.29
C CYS A 354 -36.18 2.62 16.17
N SER A 355 -35.24 3.31 15.53
CA SER A 355 -33.81 2.95 15.58
C SER A 355 -33.21 3.32 16.94
N SER A 356 -32.08 2.70 17.31
CA SER A 356 -31.39 2.99 18.58
C SER A 356 -31.02 4.47 18.69
N VAL A 357 -31.49 5.14 19.75
CA VAL A 357 -31.26 6.58 19.98
C VAL A 357 -29.77 6.92 20.06
N LEU A 358 -28.93 6.05 20.64
CA LEU A 358 -27.47 6.24 20.62
C LEU A 358 -26.89 6.21 19.20
N GLY A 359 -27.44 5.37 18.32
CA GLY A 359 -27.11 5.40 16.90
C GLY A 359 -27.53 6.71 16.25
N GLN A 360 -28.72 7.22 16.58
CA GLN A 360 -29.20 8.51 16.07
C GLN A 360 -28.31 9.67 16.54
N ILE A 361 -27.87 9.69 17.81
CA ILE A 361 -26.92 10.68 18.33
C ILE A 361 -25.57 10.59 17.63
N ALA A 362 -25.07 9.37 17.36
CA ALA A 362 -23.83 9.21 16.59
C ALA A 362 -23.97 9.78 15.17
N LEU A 363 -25.14 9.63 14.55
CA LEU A 363 -25.45 10.27 13.27
C LEU A 363 -25.48 11.80 13.40
N ASP A 364 -26.04 12.34 14.49
CA ASP A 364 -26.04 13.79 14.76
C ASP A 364 -24.63 14.38 14.74
N CYS A 365 -23.68 13.73 15.43
CA CYS A 365 -22.27 14.15 15.46
C CYS A 365 -21.59 14.17 14.09
N ILE A 366 -22.16 13.46 13.11
CA ILE A 366 -21.65 13.39 11.74
C ILE A 366 -22.25 14.51 10.89
N VAL A 367 -23.57 14.68 10.95
CA VAL A 367 -24.28 15.68 10.13
C VAL A 367 -24.15 17.09 10.71
N LYS A 368 -23.89 17.21 12.01
CA LYS A 368 -23.63 18.47 12.71
C LYS A 368 -22.34 18.35 13.53
N PRO A 369 -21.17 18.33 12.86
CA PRO A 369 -19.88 18.34 13.54
C PRO A 369 -19.68 19.65 14.31
N PRO A 370 -18.67 19.73 15.20
CA PRO A 370 -18.36 20.96 15.90
C PRO A 370 -18.04 22.10 14.91
N GLU A 371 -18.42 23.33 15.24
CA GLU A 371 -18.20 24.55 14.45
C GLU A 371 -16.92 25.29 14.88
N ARG A 372 -16.40 26.21 14.04
CA ARG A 372 -15.06 26.82 14.22
C ARG A 372 -14.84 27.55 15.54
N ASP A 373 -15.91 28.03 16.15
CA ASP A 373 -15.92 28.73 17.43
C ASP A 373 -16.15 27.79 18.63
N GLU A 374 -16.33 26.48 18.40
CA GLU A 374 -16.49 25.46 19.42
C GLU A 374 -15.16 24.80 19.80
N GLU A 375 -15.01 24.48 21.10
CA GLU A 375 -13.77 23.96 21.70
C GLU A 375 -13.26 22.66 21.04
N SER A 376 -14.16 21.78 20.59
CA SER A 376 -13.80 20.49 20.00
C SER A 376 -13.39 20.56 18.53
N TYR A 377 -13.55 21.71 17.85
CA TYR A 377 -13.38 21.82 16.40
C TYR A 377 -11.98 21.45 15.91
N ASP A 378 -10.95 22.07 16.49
CA ASP A 378 -9.57 21.89 16.02
C ASP A 378 -9.13 20.43 16.17
N GLN A 379 -9.52 19.77 17.26
CA GLN A 379 -9.25 18.35 17.46
C GLN A 379 -10.01 17.48 16.46
N TYR A 380 -11.31 17.75 16.27
CA TYR A 380 -12.15 17.00 15.34
C TYR A 380 -11.63 17.07 13.91
N GLU A 381 -11.32 18.27 13.42
CA GLU A 381 -10.80 18.48 12.06
C GLU A 381 -9.43 17.83 11.89
N LYS A 382 -8.56 17.89 12.90
CA LYS A 382 -7.28 17.17 12.87
C LYS A 382 -7.48 15.66 12.73
N GLU A 383 -8.29 15.05 13.60
CA GLU A 383 -8.55 13.60 13.60
C GLU A 383 -9.17 13.14 12.27
N LYS A 384 -10.18 13.87 11.77
CA LYS A 384 -10.82 13.62 10.47
C LYS A 384 -9.82 13.67 9.32
N ASN A 385 -9.00 14.73 9.26
CA ASN A 385 -8.03 14.91 8.17
C ASN A 385 -6.94 13.84 8.20
N GLU A 386 -6.45 13.46 9.39
CA GLU A 386 -5.47 12.37 9.54
C GLU A 386 -6.01 11.04 8.98
N VAL A 387 -7.27 10.69 9.29
CA VAL A 387 -7.91 9.46 8.79
C VAL A 387 -8.05 9.50 7.26
N LEU A 388 -8.56 10.61 6.70
CA LEU A 388 -8.77 10.74 5.26
C LEU A 388 -7.46 10.73 4.45
N LEU A 389 -6.42 11.42 4.94
CA LEU A 389 -5.11 11.42 4.30
C LEU A 389 -4.47 10.02 4.29
N SER A 390 -4.57 9.29 5.40
CA SER A 390 -4.05 7.92 5.47
C SER A 390 -4.84 6.96 4.55
N LEU A 391 -6.17 7.11 4.45
CA LEU A 391 -6.97 6.31 3.52
C LEU A 391 -6.62 6.61 2.05
N LYS A 392 -6.42 7.89 1.70
CA LYS A 392 -5.97 8.30 0.36
C LYS A 392 -4.63 7.68 -0.02
N TYR A 393 -3.64 7.77 0.87
CA TYR A 393 -2.33 7.16 0.66
C TYR A 393 -2.45 5.64 0.39
N ARG A 394 -3.23 4.94 1.20
CA ARG A 394 -3.44 3.48 1.07
C ARG A 394 -4.20 3.11 -0.22
N ALA A 395 -5.17 3.93 -0.64
CA ALA A 395 -5.87 3.75 -1.91
C ALA A 395 -4.92 3.81 -3.11
N GLU A 396 -4.05 4.83 -3.15
CA GLU A 396 -3.04 4.98 -4.20
C GLU A 396 -2.01 3.84 -4.20
N LEU A 397 -1.55 3.44 -3.00
CA LEU A 397 -0.58 2.37 -2.81
C LEU A 397 -1.10 1.01 -3.31
N VAL A 398 -2.34 0.65 -2.97
CA VAL A 398 -2.97 -0.62 -3.37
C VAL A 398 -3.09 -0.72 -4.89
N ALA A 399 -3.64 0.30 -5.55
CA ALA A 399 -3.79 0.31 -7.00
C ALA A 399 -2.42 0.24 -7.71
N LYS A 400 -1.43 1.00 -7.22
CA LYS A 400 -0.07 0.99 -7.75
C LYS A 400 0.58 -0.38 -7.64
N ILE A 401 0.50 -1.04 -6.49
CA ILE A 401 1.15 -2.34 -6.29
C ILE A 401 0.45 -3.42 -7.12
N PHE A 402 -0.88 -3.47 -7.14
CA PHE A 402 -1.58 -4.45 -7.96
C PHE A 402 -1.27 -4.31 -9.45
N ASN A 403 -1.21 -3.09 -9.98
CA ASN A 403 -0.83 -2.88 -11.39
C ASN A 403 0.63 -3.23 -11.71
N ALA A 404 1.48 -3.42 -10.70
CA ALA A 404 2.86 -3.90 -10.88
C ALA A 404 2.98 -5.43 -10.86
N ILE A 405 1.91 -6.17 -10.53
CA ILE A 405 1.89 -7.63 -10.51
C ILE A 405 1.49 -8.13 -11.91
N PRO A 406 2.32 -8.95 -12.59
CA PRO A 406 1.95 -9.54 -13.87
C PRO A 406 0.64 -10.33 -13.76
N GLY A 407 -0.28 -10.13 -14.70
CA GLY A 407 -1.61 -10.76 -14.69
C GLY A 407 -2.63 -10.08 -13.77
N TYR A 408 -2.29 -8.94 -13.16
CA TYR A 408 -3.26 -8.10 -12.43
C TYR A 408 -3.57 -6.83 -13.22
N ARG A 409 -4.82 -6.39 -13.11
CA ARG A 409 -5.24 -5.05 -13.52
C ARG A 409 -6.15 -4.48 -12.45
N SER A 410 -5.84 -3.29 -11.95
CA SER A 410 -6.65 -2.60 -10.95
C SER A 410 -6.93 -1.18 -11.40
N ASN A 411 -8.21 -0.83 -11.47
CA ASN A 411 -8.62 0.56 -11.63
C ASN A 411 -8.18 1.40 -10.42
N LYS A 412 -8.18 2.72 -10.60
CA LYS A 412 -7.88 3.64 -9.50
C LYS A 412 -8.98 3.53 -8.45
N VAL A 413 -8.59 3.48 -7.17
CA VAL A 413 -9.51 3.58 -6.05
C VAL A 413 -9.79 5.07 -5.82
N ALA A 414 -10.76 5.62 -6.56
CA ALA A 414 -11.14 7.03 -6.48
C ALA A 414 -11.90 7.35 -5.20
N GLY A 415 -12.58 6.38 -4.60
CA GLY A 415 -13.29 6.53 -3.34
C GLY A 415 -13.57 5.21 -2.62
N ALA A 416 -14.47 5.26 -1.63
CA ALA A 416 -14.84 4.15 -0.76
C ALA A 416 -13.64 3.56 0.02
N MET A 417 -13.59 2.24 0.22
CA MET A 417 -12.57 1.57 1.05
C MET A 417 -12.03 0.28 0.42
N TYR A 418 -12.25 0.09 -0.88
CA TYR A 418 -12.03 -1.20 -1.55
C TYR A 418 -11.32 -1.03 -2.89
N ALA A 419 -10.53 -2.04 -3.23
CA ALA A 419 -10.06 -2.27 -4.58
C ALA A 419 -10.65 -3.59 -5.10
N PHE A 420 -10.90 -3.65 -6.41
CA PHE A 420 -11.44 -4.81 -7.10
C PHE A 420 -10.54 -5.20 -8.29
N PRO A 421 -9.30 -5.64 -8.05
CA PRO A 421 -8.39 -6.04 -9.11
C PRO A 421 -8.94 -7.22 -9.90
N LYS A 422 -8.81 -7.12 -11.23
CA LYS A 422 -8.92 -8.23 -12.16
C LYS A 422 -7.66 -9.07 -12.12
N ILE A 423 -7.82 -10.38 -12.17
CA ILE A 423 -6.74 -11.35 -12.18
C ILE A 423 -6.86 -12.31 -13.35
N ASP A 424 -5.75 -12.52 -14.04
CA ASP A 424 -5.63 -13.52 -15.09
C ASP A 424 -5.38 -14.88 -14.44
N ILE A 425 -6.41 -15.75 -14.47
CA ILE A 425 -6.32 -17.11 -13.93
C ILE A 425 -5.98 -18.08 -15.05
N PRO A 426 -4.85 -18.83 -14.96
CA PRO A 426 -4.47 -19.80 -15.99
C PRO A 426 -5.52 -20.88 -16.23
N LYS A 427 -5.64 -21.34 -17.48
CA LYS A 427 -6.62 -22.38 -17.88
C LYS A 427 -6.59 -23.63 -17.00
N LYS A 428 -5.40 -24.11 -16.62
CA LYS A 428 -5.26 -25.29 -15.73
C LYS A 428 -5.84 -25.02 -14.33
N ALA A 429 -5.69 -23.80 -13.80
CA ALA A 429 -6.33 -23.42 -12.53
C ALA A 429 -7.85 -23.36 -12.67
N ILE A 430 -8.37 -22.85 -13.80
CA ILE A 430 -9.81 -22.86 -14.11
C ILE A 430 -10.33 -24.30 -14.18
N GLU A 431 -9.63 -25.18 -14.89
CA GLU A 431 -9.97 -26.61 -14.99
C GLU A 431 -9.92 -27.32 -13.62
N GLU A 432 -8.93 -26.99 -12.79
CA GLU A 432 -8.80 -27.56 -11.44
C GLU A 432 -9.92 -27.07 -10.52
N ALA A 433 -10.24 -25.78 -10.56
CA ALA A 433 -11.39 -25.22 -9.86
C ALA A 433 -12.70 -25.90 -10.31
N ALA A 434 -12.86 -26.16 -11.61
CA ALA A 434 -14.02 -26.86 -12.14
C ALA A 434 -14.13 -28.32 -11.64
N LYS A 435 -13.02 -29.06 -11.52
CA LYS A 435 -13.01 -30.40 -10.91
C LYS A 435 -13.47 -30.38 -9.45
N LEU A 436 -13.09 -29.33 -8.72
CA LEU A 436 -13.52 -29.09 -7.34
C LEU A 436 -14.93 -28.47 -7.24
N LYS A 437 -15.60 -28.22 -8.38
CA LYS A 437 -16.90 -27.54 -8.47
C LYS A 437 -16.89 -26.15 -7.82
N GLN A 438 -15.77 -25.45 -7.95
CA GLN A 438 -15.54 -24.11 -7.41
C GLN A 438 -15.44 -23.08 -8.54
N ALA A 439 -15.84 -21.83 -8.25
CA ALA A 439 -15.52 -20.71 -9.13
C ALA A 439 -13.99 -20.48 -9.15
N PRO A 440 -13.39 -20.10 -10.29
CA PRO A 440 -11.93 -19.93 -10.38
C PRO A 440 -11.35 -18.91 -9.40
N ASP A 441 -12.03 -17.78 -9.19
CA ASP A 441 -11.64 -16.76 -8.22
C ASP A 441 -11.81 -17.20 -6.76
N PHE A 442 -12.84 -18.00 -6.45
CA PHE A 442 -13.00 -18.63 -5.13
C PHE A 442 -11.83 -19.59 -4.86
N PHE A 443 -11.47 -20.41 -5.85
CA PHE A 443 -10.32 -21.31 -5.75
C PHE A 443 -9.02 -20.54 -5.50
N TYR A 444 -8.80 -19.46 -6.25
CA TYR A 444 -7.67 -18.55 -6.05
C TYR A 444 -7.65 -17.96 -4.63
N ALA A 445 -8.76 -17.38 -4.17
CA ALA A 445 -8.90 -16.77 -2.85
C ALA A 445 -8.71 -17.79 -1.71
N MET A 446 -9.19 -19.02 -1.88
CA MET A 446 -9.01 -20.08 -0.89
C MET A 446 -7.55 -20.52 -0.79
N LYS A 447 -6.86 -20.64 -1.92
CA LYS A 447 -5.42 -20.94 -1.95
C LYS A 447 -4.60 -19.81 -1.30
N LEU A 448 -4.97 -18.55 -1.52
CA LEU A 448 -4.34 -17.41 -0.88
C LEU A 448 -4.51 -17.46 0.65
N LEU A 449 -5.72 -17.72 1.12
CA LEU A 449 -6.02 -17.84 2.54
C LEU A 449 -5.21 -18.97 3.21
N GLU A 450 -5.23 -20.17 2.62
CA GLU A 450 -4.54 -21.34 3.20
C GLU A 450 -3.02 -21.21 3.21
N SER A 451 -2.45 -20.44 2.27
CA SER A 451 -1.00 -20.36 2.09
C SER A 451 -0.37 -19.13 2.77
N TYR A 452 -1.11 -18.03 2.90
CA TYR A 452 -0.59 -16.75 3.40
C TYR A 452 -1.43 -16.10 4.50
N GLY A 453 -2.57 -16.69 4.86
CA GLY A 453 -3.45 -16.16 5.90
C GLY A 453 -4.22 -14.90 5.46
N ILE A 454 -4.32 -14.62 4.17
CA ILE A 454 -4.98 -13.40 3.67
C ILE A 454 -6.40 -13.76 3.23
N CYS A 455 -7.39 -13.21 3.95
CA CYS A 455 -8.81 -13.44 3.68
C CYS A 455 -9.36 -12.30 2.81
N VAL A 456 -9.52 -12.55 1.51
CA VAL A 456 -10.21 -11.66 0.55
C VAL A 456 -11.61 -12.19 0.21
N VAL A 457 -12.42 -11.42 -0.51
CA VAL A 457 -13.72 -11.90 -1.03
C VAL A 457 -13.64 -12.08 -2.55
N PRO A 458 -13.93 -13.27 -3.12
CA PRO A 458 -13.81 -13.51 -4.55
C PRO A 458 -14.87 -12.75 -5.35
N GLY A 459 -14.56 -12.40 -6.59
CA GLY A 459 -15.40 -11.63 -7.50
C GLY A 459 -16.76 -12.27 -7.77
N SER A 460 -16.81 -13.61 -7.81
CA SER A 460 -18.03 -14.41 -7.89
C SER A 460 -19.05 -14.09 -6.80
N GLY A 461 -18.62 -13.59 -5.63
CA GLY A 461 -19.50 -13.12 -4.56
C GLY A 461 -20.19 -11.78 -4.82
N PHE A 462 -19.69 -10.98 -5.77
CA PHE A 462 -20.21 -9.67 -6.15
C PHE A 462 -20.88 -9.70 -7.54
N GLY A 463 -20.74 -10.81 -8.27
CA GLY A 463 -20.97 -10.85 -9.71
C GLY A 463 -19.84 -10.15 -10.47
N GLN A 464 -19.62 -10.57 -11.71
CA GLN A 464 -18.64 -9.98 -12.62
C GLN A 464 -19.01 -10.35 -14.06
N GLN A 465 -18.39 -9.69 -15.03
CA GLN A 465 -18.59 -10.04 -16.43
C GLN A 465 -18.13 -11.49 -16.70
N PRO A 466 -18.89 -12.32 -17.43
CA PRO A 466 -18.49 -13.68 -17.73
C PRO A 466 -17.10 -13.75 -18.38
N GLY A 467 -16.26 -14.68 -17.91
CA GLY A 467 -14.88 -14.83 -18.41
C GLY A 467 -13.85 -13.92 -17.73
N THR A 468 -14.28 -13.01 -16.84
CA THR A 468 -13.39 -12.22 -15.99
C THR A 468 -13.36 -12.77 -14.56
N TYR A 469 -12.26 -12.53 -13.84
CA TYR A 469 -12.07 -13.00 -12.48
C TYR A 469 -11.47 -11.89 -11.63
N HIS A 470 -12.03 -11.70 -10.43
CA HIS A 470 -11.63 -10.63 -9.54
C HIS A 470 -11.57 -11.13 -8.09
N PHE A 471 -11.07 -10.30 -7.20
CA PHE A 471 -11.39 -10.36 -5.79
C PHE A 471 -11.46 -8.95 -5.21
N ARG A 472 -12.23 -8.75 -4.15
CA ARG A 472 -12.22 -7.52 -3.36
C ARG A 472 -11.22 -7.63 -2.22
N THR A 473 -10.42 -6.58 -2.05
CA THR A 473 -9.63 -6.33 -0.84
C THR A 473 -9.96 -4.97 -0.24
N THR A 474 -9.64 -4.77 1.03
CA THR A 474 -9.82 -3.51 1.76
C THR A 474 -8.53 -2.68 1.79
N ILE A 475 -8.66 -1.35 1.75
CA ILE A 475 -7.54 -0.42 2.01
C ILE A 475 -7.35 -0.10 3.51
N LEU A 476 -8.17 -0.71 4.38
CA LEU A 476 -8.26 -0.41 5.81
C LEU A 476 -7.11 -0.89 6.69
N PRO A 477 -6.32 -1.94 6.36
CA PRO A 477 -5.17 -2.28 7.18
C PRO A 477 -4.26 -1.07 7.41
N PRO A 478 -3.63 -0.92 8.60
CA PRO A 478 -2.67 0.13 8.85
C PRO A 478 -1.50 0.05 7.85
N GLU A 479 -0.83 1.16 7.60
CA GLU A 479 0.20 1.29 6.55
C GLU A 479 1.28 0.21 6.61
N GLU A 480 1.78 -0.13 7.80
CA GLU A 480 2.78 -1.20 7.96
C GLU A 480 2.23 -2.58 7.58
N LYS A 481 0.96 -2.85 7.89
CA LYS A 481 0.31 -4.14 7.59
C LYS A 481 -0.13 -4.23 6.14
N ILE A 482 -0.52 -3.13 5.50
CA ILE A 482 -1.00 -3.14 4.12
C ILE A 482 0.14 -3.47 3.15
N GLU A 483 1.34 -2.92 3.36
CA GLU A 483 2.51 -3.26 2.53
C GLU A 483 2.88 -4.74 2.65
N SER A 484 2.91 -5.27 3.88
CA SER A 484 3.16 -6.69 4.13
C SER A 484 2.11 -7.58 3.46
N MET A 485 0.83 -7.22 3.55
CA MET A 485 -0.27 -7.94 2.90
C MET A 485 -0.10 -7.95 1.38
N LEU A 486 0.20 -6.80 0.77
CA LEU A 486 0.36 -6.68 -0.68
C LEU A 486 1.58 -7.47 -1.20
N ASN A 487 2.70 -7.44 -0.49
CA ASN A 487 3.89 -8.23 -0.82
C ASN A 487 3.60 -9.74 -0.75
N LYS A 488 2.85 -10.19 0.26
CA LYS A 488 2.41 -11.59 0.38
C LYS A 488 1.47 -12.01 -0.75
N ILE A 489 0.57 -11.13 -1.19
CA ILE A 489 -0.30 -11.39 -2.36
C ILE A 489 0.55 -11.55 -3.63
N GLN A 490 1.56 -10.69 -3.83
CA GLN A 490 2.47 -10.79 -4.97
C GLN A 490 3.24 -12.11 -4.96
N GLU A 491 3.83 -12.49 -3.83
CA GLU A 491 4.57 -13.74 -3.68
C GLU A 491 3.66 -14.97 -3.92
N PHE A 492 2.46 -14.95 -3.35
CA PHE A 492 1.44 -15.97 -3.60
C PHE A 492 1.13 -16.09 -5.09
N HIS A 493 0.87 -14.97 -5.75
CA HIS A 493 0.49 -14.96 -7.16
C HIS A 493 1.56 -15.56 -8.05
N GLN A 494 2.84 -15.21 -7.83
CA GLN A 494 3.97 -15.79 -8.54
C GLN A 494 4.04 -17.31 -8.40
N LYS A 495 3.87 -17.83 -7.16
CA LYS A 495 3.83 -19.29 -6.90
C LYS A 495 2.60 -19.96 -7.51
N PHE A 496 1.46 -19.27 -7.51
CA PHE A 496 0.23 -19.75 -8.12
C PHE A 496 0.40 -19.90 -9.64
N LEU A 497 0.94 -18.87 -10.32
CA LEU A 497 1.24 -18.92 -11.75
C LEU A 497 2.24 -20.04 -12.06
N ALA A 498 3.30 -20.22 -11.26
CA ALA A 498 4.26 -21.30 -11.46
C ALA A 498 3.63 -22.71 -11.35
N SER A 499 2.56 -22.86 -10.58
CA SER A 499 1.87 -24.14 -10.34
C SER A 499 0.83 -24.48 -11.42
N TYR A 500 0.19 -23.45 -11.98
CA TYR A 500 -0.98 -23.60 -12.85
C TYR A 500 -0.79 -23.10 -14.28
N SER A 501 0.29 -22.40 -14.60
CA SER A 501 0.56 -22.06 -16.00
C SER A 501 0.94 -23.33 -16.77
N LEU A 502 0.31 -23.53 -17.94
CA LEU A 502 0.70 -24.59 -18.87
C LEU A 502 2.16 -24.45 -19.27
N ASP A 503 2.60 -23.20 -19.35
CA ASP A 503 3.99 -22.86 -19.56
C ASP A 503 4.65 -22.78 -18.18
N ARG A 504 5.48 -23.78 -17.88
CA ARG A 504 6.70 -23.42 -17.16
C ARG A 504 7.28 -22.25 -17.97
N LEU A 505 7.48 -21.09 -17.37
CA LEU A 505 8.53 -20.20 -17.87
C LEU A 505 9.81 -21.06 -17.81
N VAL A 506 10.17 -21.64 -18.95
CA VAL A 506 11.39 -22.42 -19.13
C VAL A 506 12.46 -21.38 -19.47
N PRO A 507 13.54 -21.27 -18.70
CA PRO A 507 14.69 -20.48 -19.14
C PRO A 507 15.26 -21.10 -20.42
N ASP A 508 15.79 -20.27 -21.32
CA ASP A 508 16.39 -20.67 -22.59
C ASP A 508 17.37 -21.86 -22.42
N GLN A 509 17.36 -22.80 -23.37
CA GLN A 509 18.26 -23.97 -23.39
C GLN A 509 19.01 -24.06 -24.73
N GLU A 510 20.28 -24.42 -24.65
CA GLU A 510 21.24 -24.39 -25.76
C GLU A 510 21.64 -25.82 -26.20
N ILE A 511 21.79 -26.05 -27.52
CA ILE A 511 22.32 -27.29 -28.12
C ILE A 511 23.57 -26.91 -28.92
N LYS A 512 24.71 -27.54 -28.63
CA LYS A 512 26.00 -27.25 -29.27
C LYS A 512 26.20 -28.09 -30.55
N GLU A 513 26.99 -27.56 -31.49
CA GLU A 513 27.34 -28.26 -32.74
C GLU A 513 28.10 -29.57 -32.47
N GLY A 514 27.85 -30.62 -33.28
CA GLY A 514 28.44 -31.94 -33.09
C GLY A 514 27.81 -32.85 -32.03
N HIS A 515 26.80 -32.38 -31.28
CA HIS A 515 26.10 -33.18 -30.27
C HIS A 515 24.78 -33.74 -30.81
N THR A 516 24.55 -35.05 -30.63
CA THR A 516 23.29 -35.73 -30.98
C THR A 516 22.38 -35.82 -29.75
N LEU A 517 21.19 -35.23 -29.83
CA LEU A 517 20.18 -35.32 -28.77
C LEU A 517 19.05 -36.26 -29.20
N THR A 518 18.80 -37.31 -28.40
CA THR A 518 17.71 -38.26 -28.64
C THR A 518 16.48 -37.86 -27.82
N ILE A 519 15.38 -37.49 -28.49
CA ILE A 519 14.15 -37.07 -27.82
C ILE A 519 13.20 -38.27 -27.71
N GLY A 520 12.75 -38.56 -26.48
CA GLY A 520 11.68 -39.52 -26.20
C GLY A 520 10.29 -38.86 -26.19
N ARG A 521 9.24 -39.63 -26.47
CA ARG A 521 7.85 -39.14 -26.35
C ARG A 521 7.48 -39.00 -24.87
N ASN A 522 7.57 -37.80 -24.30
CA ASN A 522 6.78 -37.43 -23.13
C ASN A 522 6.42 -35.94 -23.14
N ARG A 523 5.17 -35.62 -22.80
CA ARG A 523 4.67 -34.24 -22.79
C ARG A 523 5.17 -33.54 -21.52
N ARG A 524 6.13 -32.61 -21.73
CA ARG A 524 6.73 -31.63 -20.82
C ARG A 524 7.52 -32.18 -19.62
N CYS A 525 8.83 -32.38 -19.79
CA CYS A 525 9.81 -32.53 -18.71
C CYS A 525 11.09 -31.70 -18.99
N LYS A 526 11.90 -31.43 -17.95
CA LYS A 526 13.25 -30.82 -18.07
C LYS A 526 14.27 -31.92 -18.42
N ILE A 527 15.28 -31.60 -19.24
CA ILE A 527 16.24 -32.54 -19.85
C ILE A 527 17.10 -33.32 -18.84
N LYS A 528 17.30 -32.81 -17.61
CA LYS A 528 18.22 -33.41 -16.62
C LYS A 528 17.69 -34.69 -15.95
N ASP A 529 16.38 -34.96 -16.07
CA ASP A 529 15.69 -36.08 -15.40
C ASP A 529 15.08 -37.09 -16.39
N LEU A 530 15.55 -37.11 -17.65
CA LEU A 530 15.07 -38.04 -18.68
C LEU A 530 15.61 -39.47 -18.44
N LYS A 531 14.84 -40.30 -17.73
CA LYS A 531 14.85 -41.76 -17.92
C LYS A 531 13.54 -42.17 -18.58
N CYS A 532 13.53 -42.49 -19.88
CA CYS A 532 12.38 -43.12 -20.53
C CYS A 532 12.76 -43.95 -21.76
N SER A 533 11.94 -44.97 -22.07
CA SER A 533 12.34 -46.25 -22.65
C SER A 533 12.27 -46.39 -24.18
N ARG A 534 11.91 -45.36 -24.95
CA ARG A 534 11.84 -45.45 -26.43
C ARG A 534 12.19 -44.12 -27.14
N SER A 535 13.24 -44.16 -27.96
CA SER A 535 13.78 -43.06 -28.77
C SER A 535 12.89 -42.71 -29.98
N PHE A 536 12.52 -41.43 -30.18
CA PHE A 536 11.59 -41.00 -31.26
C PHE A 536 12.28 -40.31 -32.44
N CYS A 537 13.23 -39.42 -32.18
CA CYS A 537 14.05 -38.79 -33.22
C CYS A 537 15.45 -38.42 -32.69
N GLU A 538 16.41 -38.33 -33.61
CA GLU A 538 17.76 -37.79 -33.40
C GLU A 538 17.84 -36.38 -33.97
N LEU A 539 18.31 -35.44 -33.15
CA LEU A 539 18.64 -34.08 -33.58
C LEU A 539 20.14 -33.94 -33.78
N THR A 540 20.55 -33.42 -34.93
CA THR A 540 21.96 -33.14 -35.24
C THR A 540 22.08 -31.78 -35.89
N ILE A 541 23.03 -30.96 -35.46
CA ILE A 541 23.34 -29.67 -36.09
C ILE A 541 24.52 -29.87 -37.03
N SER A 542 24.36 -29.46 -38.29
CA SER A 542 25.45 -29.41 -39.28
C SER A 542 25.23 -28.25 -40.25
N ASN A 543 26.26 -27.43 -40.52
CA ASN A 543 26.22 -26.33 -41.48
C ASN A 543 25.07 -25.33 -41.21
N LYS A 544 24.92 -24.87 -39.95
CA LYS A 544 23.86 -23.95 -39.51
C LYS A 544 22.43 -24.42 -39.79
N ARG A 545 22.24 -25.73 -39.95
CA ARG A 545 20.93 -26.36 -40.13
C ARG A 545 20.72 -27.44 -39.09
N LEU A 546 19.52 -27.49 -38.53
CA LEU A 546 19.08 -28.54 -37.63
C LEU A 546 18.53 -29.70 -38.47
N LYS A 547 19.20 -30.85 -38.43
CA LYS A 547 18.69 -32.12 -38.98
C LYS A 547 17.92 -32.87 -37.92
N ILE A 548 16.74 -33.34 -38.28
CA ILE A 548 15.83 -34.14 -37.45
C ILE A 548 15.63 -35.48 -38.17
N LYS A 549 16.19 -36.55 -37.62
CA LYS A 549 16.02 -37.92 -38.14
C LYS A 549 15.01 -38.66 -37.28
N PHE A 550 13.87 -39.02 -37.86
CA PHE A 550 12.84 -39.78 -37.16
C PHE A 550 13.22 -41.26 -37.13
N LEU A 551 13.33 -41.82 -35.92
CA LEU A 551 13.86 -43.18 -35.72
C LEU A 551 12.85 -44.27 -36.13
N LYS A 552 11.57 -43.94 -36.25
CA LYS A 552 10.49 -44.90 -36.59
C LYS A 552 10.31 -45.12 -38.09
N ASP A 553 10.60 -44.12 -38.92
CA ASP A 553 10.34 -44.14 -40.37
C ASP A 553 11.51 -43.61 -41.22
N ALA A 554 12.67 -43.39 -40.59
CA ALA A 554 13.90 -42.90 -41.21
C ALA A 554 13.78 -41.57 -41.98
N ARG A 555 12.68 -40.83 -41.81
CA ARG A 555 12.51 -39.51 -42.44
C ARG A 555 13.51 -38.52 -41.85
N ILE A 556 14.14 -37.73 -42.71
CA ILE A 556 15.09 -36.68 -42.31
C ILE A 556 14.53 -35.34 -42.74
N VAL A 557 14.33 -34.44 -41.78
CA VAL A 557 13.92 -33.05 -42.01
C VAL A 557 15.08 -32.13 -41.67
N THR A 558 15.39 -31.19 -42.54
CA THR A 558 16.44 -30.19 -42.30
C THR A 558 15.80 -28.81 -42.18
N MET A 559 16.12 -28.08 -41.12
CA MET A 559 15.48 -26.81 -40.77
C MET A 559 16.53 -25.73 -40.52
N LYS A 560 16.22 -24.47 -40.86
CA LYS A 560 17.04 -23.28 -40.59
C LYS A 560 16.42 -22.41 -39.49
N SER A 561 17.20 -21.47 -38.97
CA SER A 561 16.71 -20.45 -38.04
C SER A 561 15.52 -19.71 -38.64
N GLY A 562 14.44 -19.56 -37.89
CA GLY A 562 13.16 -18.99 -38.32
C GLY A 562 12.11 -20.02 -38.75
N ASP A 563 12.51 -21.25 -39.10
CA ASP A 563 11.57 -22.27 -39.55
C ASP A 563 10.67 -22.77 -38.41
N LEU A 564 9.42 -23.08 -38.77
CA LEU A 564 8.42 -23.59 -37.85
C LEU A 564 8.33 -25.12 -37.98
N PHE A 565 8.70 -25.83 -36.93
CA PHE A 565 8.53 -27.28 -36.83
C PHE A 565 7.16 -27.60 -36.23
N GLN A 566 6.30 -28.26 -36.99
CA GLN A 566 4.97 -28.68 -36.51
C GLN A 566 4.89 -30.20 -36.45
N GLY A 567 4.56 -30.72 -35.27
CA GLY A 567 4.20 -32.12 -35.05
C GLY A 567 2.76 -32.23 -34.54
N PRO A 568 2.21 -33.46 -34.42
CA PRO A 568 0.84 -33.66 -33.93
C PRO A 568 0.70 -33.18 -32.47
N GLY A 569 0.19 -31.96 -32.30
CA GLY A 569 -0.08 -31.34 -31.00
C GLY A 569 1.05 -30.51 -30.38
N PHE A 570 2.07 -30.10 -31.16
CA PHE A 570 3.08 -29.13 -30.73
C PHE A 570 3.73 -28.42 -31.92
N GLY A 571 4.17 -27.18 -31.70
CA GLY A 571 4.92 -26.38 -32.68
C GLY A 571 6.13 -25.73 -32.02
N TYR A 572 7.30 -25.83 -32.65
CA TYR A 572 8.53 -25.19 -32.20
C TYR A 572 9.03 -24.24 -33.29
N LYS A 573 9.35 -23.00 -32.94
CA LYS A 573 10.08 -22.09 -33.82
C LYS A 573 11.57 -22.30 -33.58
N ILE A 574 12.30 -22.69 -34.62
CA ILE A 574 13.72 -22.96 -34.51
C ILE A 574 14.47 -21.63 -34.53
N LYS A 575 15.33 -21.39 -33.54
CA LYS A 575 16.27 -20.26 -33.53
C LYS A 575 17.67 -20.84 -33.32
N MET A 576 18.51 -20.75 -34.35
CA MET A 576 19.92 -21.09 -34.24
C MET A 576 20.64 -19.86 -33.69
N ILE A 577 21.45 -20.06 -32.65
CA ILE A 577 22.29 -19.04 -32.03
C ILE A 577 23.72 -19.51 -32.30
N ASP A 578 24.54 -18.68 -32.95
CA ASP A 578 25.94 -19.03 -33.22
C ASP A 578 26.70 -18.98 -31.88
N THR A 579 27.10 -20.15 -31.35
CA THR A 579 27.79 -20.28 -30.05
C THR A 579 29.31 -20.08 -30.14
N ILE A 580 29.77 -19.29 -31.12
CA ILE A 580 31.15 -18.83 -31.17
C ILE A 580 31.12 -17.30 -31.09
N ALA A 581 30.92 -16.83 -29.88
CA ALA A 581 31.54 -15.62 -29.40
C ALA A 581 32.01 -15.95 -27.99
N ASN A 582 33.29 -16.36 -27.90
CA ASN A 582 33.99 -16.37 -26.64
C ASN A 582 33.87 -14.98 -26.01
N ASP A 583 33.67 -14.98 -24.70
CA ASP A 583 33.63 -13.85 -23.76
C ASP A 583 34.96 -13.05 -23.69
N GLU A 584 35.62 -12.75 -24.81
CA GLU A 584 36.81 -11.89 -24.81
C GLU A 584 36.79 -10.71 -25.79
N ASP A 585 35.86 -10.64 -26.75
CA ASP A 585 35.71 -9.45 -27.61
C ASP A 585 34.25 -9.00 -27.68
N GLY A 586 34.01 -7.78 -27.21
CA GLY A 586 32.68 -7.19 -27.06
C GLY A 586 31.86 -7.21 -28.35
N ILE A 587 30.64 -7.70 -28.24
CA ILE A 587 29.60 -7.53 -29.26
C ILE A 587 29.45 -6.02 -29.52
N ASP A 588 29.95 -5.57 -30.67
CA ASP A 588 29.92 -4.20 -31.18
C ASP A 588 30.76 -3.16 -30.41
N GLY A 589 31.87 -3.55 -29.78
CA GLY A 589 32.86 -2.62 -29.22
C GLY A 589 32.51 -1.98 -27.86
N PHE A 590 31.35 -2.32 -27.28
CA PHE A 590 31.00 -2.03 -25.89
C PHE A 590 31.17 -3.29 -25.03
N VAL A 591 32.04 -3.26 -24.03
CA VAL A 591 32.38 -4.40 -23.18
C VAL A 591 31.82 -4.19 -21.78
N TRP A 592 31.05 -5.16 -21.28
CA TRP A 592 30.61 -5.21 -19.89
C TRP A 592 31.49 -6.17 -19.10
N LYS A 593 31.86 -5.77 -17.89
CA LYS A 593 32.51 -6.61 -16.88
C LYS A 593 31.73 -6.48 -15.58
N GLU A 594 31.53 -7.60 -14.91
CA GLU A 594 31.06 -7.58 -13.53
C GLU A 594 32.27 -7.44 -12.61
N ALA A 595 32.19 -6.58 -11.60
CA ALA A 595 33.21 -6.54 -10.57
C ALA A 595 33.15 -7.86 -9.76
N ASP A 596 34.31 -8.42 -9.41
CA ASP A 596 34.48 -9.74 -8.76
C ASP A 596 33.62 -9.96 -7.49
N ASP A 597 33.11 -8.90 -6.88
CA ASP A 597 32.35 -8.94 -5.64
C ASP A 597 30.82 -8.78 -5.79
N ASN A 598 30.28 -8.78 -7.02
CA ASN A 598 28.84 -8.68 -7.30
C ASN A 598 28.20 -7.33 -6.92
N LYS A 599 28.98 -6.25 -6.74
CA LYS A 599 28.45 -4.96 -6.22
C LYS A 599 28.39 -3.80 -7.21
N ALA A 600 29.03 -3.90 -8.38
CA ALA A 600 28.98 -2.87 -9.42
C ALA A 600 29.02 -3.49 -10.83
N LEU A 601 28.36 -2.85 -11.79
CA LEU A 601 28.45 -3.21 -13.21
C LEU A 601 29.33 -2.20 -13.92
N ILE A 602 30.33 -2.66 -14.66
CA ILE A 602 31.30 -1.81 -15.34
C ILE A 602 31.15 -2.01 -16.84
N GLY A 603 30.88 -0.92 -17.55
CA GLY A 603 30.78 -0.90 -19.00
C GLY A 603 31.87 -0.03 -19.61
N SER A 604 32.35 -0.36 -20.80
CA SER A 604 33.30 0.48 -21.52
C SER A 604 33.04 0.48 -23.01
N LEU A 605 33.10 1.66 -23.64
CA LEU A 605 33.15 1.80 -25.09
C LEU A 605 34.58 2.12 -25.50
N SER A 606 35.13 1.40 -26.48
CA SER A 606 36.53 1.57 -26.94
C SER A 606 37.55 1.51 -25.79
N GLY A 607 37.37 0.56 -24.86
CA GLY A 607 38.24 0.37 -23.70
C GLY A 607 38.15 1.46 -22.62
N GLY A 608 37.18 2.38 -22.70
CA GLY A 608 36.97 3.44 -21.71
C GLY A 608 37.94 4.61 -21.80
N GLY A 609 38.65 4.73 -22.92
CA GLY A 609 39.62 5.81 -23.19
C GLY A 609 40.93 5.68 -22.41
N LYS A 610 41.90 6.51 -22.77
CA LYS A 610 43.22 6.57 -22.10
C LYS A 610 43.06 7.07 -20.66
N SER A 611 43.84 6.51 -19.74
CA SER A 611 43.97 7.07 -18.38
C SER A 611 44.44 8.52 -18.44
N SER A 612 43.85 9.37 -17.61
CA SER A 612 44.15 10.80 -17.56
C SER A 612 44.00 11.33 -16.13
N PRO A 613 44.84 12.31 -15.73
CA PRO A 613 44.64 13.02 -14.47
C PRO A 613 43.37 13.90 -14.47
N LYS A 614 42.82 14.27 -15.64
CA LYS A 614 41.62 15.11 -15.76
C LYS A 614 40.38 14.25 -16.01
N ILE A 615 39.42 14.27 -15.11
CA ILE A 615 38.21 13.45 -15.19
C ILE A 615 36.98 14.32 -15.43
N ALA A 616 36.25 14.01 -16.50
CA ALA A 616 34.93 14.55 -16.73
C ALA A 616 33.91 13.44 -16.40
N ALA A 617 33.36 13.51 -15.20
CA ALA A 617 32.41 12.55 -14.68
C ALA A 617 30.97 13.03 -14.92
N PHE A 618 30.06 12.10 -15.20
CA PHE A 618 28.66 12.42 -15.51
C PHE A 618 27.72 11.43 -14.80
N ASP A 619 26.55 11.92 -14.39
CA ASP A 619 25.37 11.05 -14.27
C ASP A 619 24.83 10.70 -15.67
N PHE A 620 23.92 9.74 -15.75
CA PHE A 620 23.37 9.26 -17.01
C PHE A 620 21.96 9.79 -17.29
N ASP A 621 21.01 9.48 -16.40
CA ASP A 621 19.59 9.77 -16.59
C ASP A 621 19.33 11.25 -16.26
N PHE A 622 18.58 11.96 -17.11
CA PHE A 622 18.39 13.42 -17.06
C PHE A 622 19.66 14.30 -17.14
N THR A 623 20.83 13.68 -17.34
CA THR A 623 22.11 14.38 -17.50
C THR A 623 22.66 14.22 -18.92
N LEU A 624 22.88 12.98 -19.38
CA LEU A 624 23.30 12.68 -20.75
C LEU A 624 22.10 12.35 -21.64
N ILE A 625 21.13 11.62 -21.08
CA ILE A 625 19.90 11.23 -21.75
C ILE A 625 18.65 11.67 -20.97
N GLY A 626 17.51 11.82 -21.64
CA GLY A 626 16.19 11.92 -21.03
C GLY A 626 15.22 10.97 -21.71
N THR A 627 14.00 10.82 -21.20
CA THR A 627 12.98 9.96 -21.84
C THR A 627 12.41 10.64 -23.10
N LYS A 628 12.08 9.85 -24.14
CA LYS A 628 11.38 10.38 -25.33
C LYS A 628 9.95 10.78 -24.96
N THR A 629 9.33 9.96 -24.13
CA THR A 629 7.95 10.11 -23.65
C THR A 629 7.75 11.30 -22.71
N GLY A 630 8.83 11.86 -22.15
CA GLY A 630 8.77 12.92 -21.13
C GLY A 630 8.36 12.41 -19.74
N GLN A 631 8.22 11.09 -19.57
CA GLN A 631 7.94 10.47 -18.27
C GLN A 631 9.19 10.43 -17.38
N PRO A 632 9.05 10.42 -16.05
CA PRO A 632 10.19 10.35 -15.13
C PRO A 632 11.00 9.04 -15.21
N PHE A 633 10.41 7.96 -15.71
CA PHE A 633 11.05 6.66 -15.91
C PHE A 633 10.81 6.20 -17.36
N PRO A 634 11.79 5.53 -18.00
CA PRO A 634 11.62 5.02 -19.35
C PRO A 634 10.64 3.85 -19.38
N ASN A 635 9.81 3.78 -20.42
CA ASN A 635 8.83 2.71 -20.62
C ASN A 635 9.46 1.37 -21.09
N ASP A 636 10.55 1.45 -21.85
CA ASP A 636 11.31 0.32 -22.41
C ASP A 636 12.78 0.73 -22.71
N GLU A 637 13.60 -0.20 -23.24
CA GLU A 637 15.00 0.05 -23.58
C GLU A 637 15.24 1.13 -24.65
N ASN A 638 14.21 1.49 -25.42
CA ASN A 638 14.27 2.43 -26.55
C ASN A 638 13.73 3.82 -26.19
N ASP A 639 13.15 4.01 -25.00
CA ASP A 639 12.60 5.27 -24.50
C ASP A 639 13.67 6.20 -23.93
N TRP A 640 14.61 6.62 -24.78
CA TRP A 640 15.64 7.59 -24.42
C TRP A 640 16.00 8.52 -25.58
N LYS A 641 16.36 9.77 -25.29
CA LYS A 641 16.90 10.76 -26.23
C LYS A 641 18.07 11.49 -25.58
N LEU A 642 19.01 12.00 -26.38
CA LEU A 642 20.09 12.84 -25.85
C LEU A 642 19.53 14.12 -25.24
N MET A 643 20.06 14.55 -24.08
CA MET A 643 19.66 15.80 -23.43
C MET A 643 20.01 17.03 -24.27
N ASN A 644 21.08 16.95 -25.07
CA ASN A 644 21.47 17.97 -26.02
C ASN A 644 21.92 17.30 -27.34
N PRO A 645 21.43 17.73 -28.51
CA PRO A 645 21.87 17.17 -29.79
C PRO A 645 23.38 17.39 -30.06
N ASN A 646 23.99 18.42 -29.45
CA ASN A 646 25.43 18.69 -29.57
C ASN A 646 26.30 17.92 -28.56
N LEU A 647 25.70 17.05 -27.73
CA LEU A 647 26.42 16.30 -26.71
C LEU A 647 27.64 15.53 -27.26
N PRO A 648 27.59 14.82 -28.42
CA PRO A 648 28.77 14.16 -28.98
C PRO A 648 29.91 15.13 -29.31
N LYS A 649 29.58 16.33 -29.79
CA LYS A 649 30.58 17.38 -30.06
C LYS A 649 31.23 17.87 -28.78
N PHE A 650 30.44 18.13 -27.74
CA PHE A 650 30.94 18.60 -26.45
C PHE A 650 31.84 17.57 -25.77
N LEU A 651 31.41 16.31 -25.72
CA LEU A 651 32.20 15.25 -25.12
C LEU A 651 33.52 15.00 -25.89
N ARG A 652 33.53 15.20 -27.22
CA ARG A 652 34.75 15.13 -28.02
C ARG A 652 35.75 16.24 -27.65
N GLN A 653 35.28 17.47 -27.48
CA GLN A 653 36.14 18.59 -27.04
C GLN A 653 36.79 18.32 -25.68
N LEU A 654 36.10 17.63 -24.77
CA LEU A 654 36.69 17.23 -23.49
C LEU A 654 37.85 16.23 -23.71
N ILE A 655 37.66 15.22 -24.55
CA ILE A 655 38.72 14.25 -24.88
C ILE A 655 39.92 14.95 -25.55
N GLU A 656 39.67 15.91 -26.44
CA GLU A 656 40.73 16.71 -27.08
C GLU A 656 41.51 17.56 -26.08
N GLN A 657 40.91 17.90 -24.93
CA GLN A 657 41.55 18.58 -23.79
C GLN A 657 42.09 17.59 -22.74
N ASP A 658 42.30 16.34 -23.14
CA ASP A 658 42.86 15.26 -22.33
C ASP A 658 41.96 14.83 -21.16
N TYR A 659 40.65 15.03 -21.21
CA TYR A 659 39.74 14.49 -20.19
C TYR A 659 39.35 13.04 -20.47
N ARG A 660 39.35 12.21 -19.42
CA ARG A 660 38.72 10.89 -19.46
C ARG A 660 37.24 11.00 -19.10
N LEU A 661 36.38 10.44 -19.94
CA LEU A 661 34.92 10.43 -19.74
C LEU A 661 34.51 9.23 -18.88
N VAL A 662 33.81 9.52 -17.77
CA VAL A 662 33.34 8.47 -16.84
C VAL A 662 31.89 8.74 -16.45
N ILE A 663 31.07 7.70 -16.39
CA ILE A 663 29.66 7.78 -16.06
C ILE A 663 29.41 7.00 -14.78
N PHE A 664 28.73 7.62 -13.81
CA PHE A 664 28.35 6.99 -12.55
C PHE A 664 26.83 7.04 -12.40
N SER A 665 26.17 5.88 -12.30
CA SER A 665 24.70 5.83 -12.27
C SER A 665 24.15 4.91 -11.17
N ASN A 666 23.08 5.37 -10.51
CA ASN A 666 22.34 4.62 -9.49
C ASN A 666 21.19 3.84 -10.15
N GLN A 667 21.25 2.50 -10.21
CA GLN A 667 20.22 1.65 -10.86
C GLN A 667 19.59 0.64 -9.89
N LYS A 668 19.04 1.14 -8.77
CA LYS A 668 18.41 0.31 -7.71
C LYS A 668 17.25 -0.57 -8.22
N GLY A 669 16.67 -0.24 -9.38
CA GLY A 669 15.65 -1.07 -10.04
C GLY A 669 16.13 -2.51 -10.33
N ILE A 670 17.43 -2.69 -10.58
CA ILE A 670 18.06 -3.98 -10.87
C ILE A 670 17.98 -4.89 -9.63
N SER A 671 18.49 -4.44 -8.48
CA SER A 671 18.46 -5.25 -7.24
C SER A 671 17.05 -5.50 -6.71
N LEU A 672 16.11 -4.58 -6.97
CA LEU A 672 14.69 -4.77 -6.65
C LEU A 672 13.94 -5.67 -7.65
N LYS A 673 14.61 -6.17 -8.70
CA LYS A 673 14.02 -6.96 -9.79
C LYS A 673 12.83 -6.26 -10.46
N LYS A 674 12.86 -4.93 -10.49
CA LYS A 674 11.86 -4.08 -11.16
C LYS A 674 12.22 -3.83 -12.63
N VAL A 675 13.50 -3.93 -12.97
CA VAL A 675 14.05 -3.72 -14.32
C VAL A 675 15.07 -4.82 -14.58
N ASP A 676 15.10 -5.36 -15.79
CA ASP A 676 16.09 -6.37 -16.20
C ASP A 676 17.47 -5.71 -16.36
N VAL A 677 18.52 -6.37 -15.83
CA VAL A 677 19.90 -5.90 -15.96
C VAL A 677 20.33 -5.82 -17.43
N GLU A 678 19.88 -6.75 -18.26
CA GLU A 678 20.22 -6.77 -19.68
C GLU A 678 19.53 -5.64 -20.45
N GLU A 679 18.33 -5.23 -20.03
CA GLU A 679 17.63 -4.07 -20.58
C GLU A 679 18.38 -2.77 -20.26
N VAL A 680 18.84 -2.62 -19.01
CA VAL A 680 19.67 -1.47 -18.61
C VAL A 680 20.99 -1.46 -19.38
N LYS A 681 21.69 -2.59 -19.49
CA LYS A 681 22.94 -2.71 -20.26
C LYS A 681 22.74 -2.31 -21.73
N LYS A 682 21.65 -2.77 -22.36
CA LYS A 682 21.29 -2.42 -23.75
C LYS A 682 21.02 -0.92 -23.89
N ARG A 683 20.29 -0.31 -22.96
CA ARG A 683 20.00 1.13 -22.99
C ARG A 683 21.27 1.98 -22.91
N PHE A 684 22.16 1.66 -21.97
CA PHE A 684 23.45 2.33 -21.84
C PHE A 684 24.31 2.14 -23.10
N ALA A 685 24.42 0.91 -23.59
CA ALA A 685 25.18 0.62 -24.80
C ALA A 685 24.63 1.39 -26.02
N ALA A 686 23.31 1.40 -26.23
CA ALA A 686 22.67 2.10 -27.35
C ALA A 686 22.91 3.62 -27.29
N ALA A 687 22.71 4.23 -26.12
CA ALA A 687 22.93 5.67 -25.94
C ALA A 687 24.38 6.07 -26.18
N LEU A 688 25.33 5.33 -25.59
CA LEU A 688 26.75 5.66 -25.70
C LEU A 688 27.31 5.36 -27.09
N ARG A 689 26.78 4.36 -27.79
CA ARG A 689 27.06 4.14 -29.22
C ARG A 689 26.60 5.32 -30.09
N SER A 690 25.46 5.95 -29.76
CA SER A 690 25.01 7.15 -30.49
C SER A 690 25.93 8.36 -30.30
N ILE A 691 26.67 8.40 -29.18
CA ILE A 691 27.70 9.40 -28.89
C ILE A 691 29.02 9.03 -29.59
N ASN A 692 29.32 7.73 -29.66
CA ASN A 692 30.47 7.15 -30.35
C ASN A 692 31.83 7.74 -29.93
N LEU A 693 32.07 7.77 -28.61
CA LEU A 693 33.33 8.25 -28.02
C LEU A 693 33.81 7.28 -26.92
N PRO A 694 35.14 7.17 -26.69
CA PRO A 694 35.66 6.37 -25.59
C PRO A 694 35.14 6.84 -24.23
N CYS A 695 34.45 5.96 -23.50
CA CYS A 695 33.90 6.29 -22.17
C CYS A 695 33.78 5.06 -21.28
N LEU A 696 33.88 5.29 -19.97
CA LEU A 696 33.71 4.28 -18.93
C LEU A 696 32.37 4.47 -18.21
N VAL A 697 31.71 3.38 -17.84
CA VAL A 697 30.43 3.38 -17.12
C VAL A 697 30.55 2.54 -15.87
N LEU A 698 30.12 3.07 -14.73
CA LEU A 698 30.02 2.36 -13.47
C LEU A 698 28.60 2.51 -12.92
N ILE A 699 27.93 1.38 -12.70
CA ILE A 699 26.55 1.32 -12.23
C ILE A 699 26.52 0.70 -10.84
N ALA A 700 25.79 1.34 -9.92
CA ALA A 700 25.43 0.80 -8.62
C ALA A 700 24.03 0.16 -8.68
N PRO A 701 23.92 -1.18 -8.77
CA PRO A 701 22.63 -1.87 -8.80
C PRO A 701 21.99 -1.98 -7.42
N ASN A 702 22.77 -1.89 -6.35
CA ASN A 702 22.38 -2.13 -4.97
C ASN A 702 22.27 -0.83 -4.16
N ASP A 703 21.68 -0.93 -2.97
CA ASP A 703 21.62 0.16 -1.98
C ASP A 703 22.72 -0.03 -0.93
N ASP A 704 23.98 0.16 -1.36
CA ASP A 704 25.20 -0.09 -0.58
C ASP A 704 26.25 1.03 -0.78
N PHE A 705 27.52 0.76 -0.46
CA PHE A 705 28.63 1.71 -0.55
C PHE A 705 28.90 2.23 -1.98
N ASN A 706 28.39 1.55 -3.02
CA ASN A 706 28.54 2.00 -4.41
C ASN A 706 27.46 3.00 -4.81
N ARG A 707 26.35 3.06 -4.08
CA ARG A 707 25.25 3.96 -4.42
C ARG A 707 25.61 5.41 -4.05
N LYS A 708 25.64 6.30 -5.05
CA LYS A 708 25.76 7.75 -4.83
C LYS A 708 24.71 8.19 -3.79
N PRO A 709 25.05 9.03 -2.79
CA PRO A 709 26.26 9.85 -2.72
C PRO A 709 27.51 9.18 -2.12
N ALA A 710 27.47 7.89 -1.78
CA ALA A 710 28.66 7.17 -1.34
C ALA A 710 29.71 7.07 -2.45
N THR A 711 30.99 7.00 -2.08
CA THR A 711 32.13 7.08 -3.02
C THR A 711 32.54 5.75 -3.64
N GLY A 712 31.88 4.62 -3.32
CA GLY A 712 32.39 3.29 -3.66
C GLY A 712 32.70 3.08 -5.15
N LEU A 713 31.87 3.61 -6.05
CA LEU A 713 32.18 3.56 -7.49
C LEU A 713 33.39 4.43 -7.87
N TRP A 714 33.53 5.61 -7.28
CA TRP A 714 34.69 6.49 -7.51
C TRP A 714 35.98 5.86 -6.97
N ASP A 715 35.92 5.29 -5.77
CA ASP A 715 37.05 4.62 -5.13
C ASP A 715 37.47 3.41 -5.96
N HIS A 716 36.52 2.63 -6.48
CA HIS A 716 36.81 1.53 -7.41
C HIS A 716 37.46 2.03 -8.71
N PHE A 717 36.95 3.12 -9.28
CA PHE A 717 37.55 3.74 -10.47
C PHE A 717 39.01 4.17 -10.24
N VAL A 718 39.29 4.88 -9.15
CA VAL A 718 40.63 5.38 -8.84
C VAL A 718 41.58 4.24 -8.45
N THR A 719 41.13 3.27 -7.64
CA THR A 719 42.02 2.26 -7.06
C THR A 719 42.16 0.98 -7.90
N GLN A 720 41.17 0.64 -8.73
CA GLN A 720 41.19 -0.61 -9.50
C GLN A 720 41.32 -0.36 -11.01
N ILE A 721 40.69 0.69 -11.54
CA ILE A 721 40.65 0.93 -12.99
C ILE A 721 41.83 1.80 -13.48
N GLN A 722 42.29 2.78 -12.68
CA GLN A 722 43.49 3.56 -13.00
C GLN A 722 44.37 3.91 -11.78
N PRO A 723 44.88 2.90 -11.05
CA PRO A 723 45.64 3.09 -9.80
C PRO A 723 46.91 3.95 -9.96
N GLU A 724 47.56 3.93 -11.12
CA GLU A 724 48.83 4.61 -11.35
C GLU A 724 48.66 6.10 -11.72
N THR A 725 47.44 6.57 -11.96
CA THR A 725 47.18 7.94 -12.42
C THR A 725 46.67 8.82 -11.28
N LYS A 726 47.46 9.82 -10.88
CA LYS A 726 47.07 10.78 -9.86
C LYS A 726 46.06 11.79 -10.42
N ILE A 727 44.85 11.82 -9.86
CA ILE A 727 43.76 12.71 -10.30
C ILE A 727 44.05 14.17 -9.94
N ASP A 728 43.89 15.07 -10.90
CA ASP A 728 43.82 16.51 -10.69
C ASP A 728 42.37 16.90 -10.34
N TYR A 729 42.05 16.86 -9.04
CA TYR A 729 40.73 17.23 -8.53
C TYR A 729 40.35 18.70 -8.78
N LYS A 730 41.33 19.59 -9.03
CA LYS A 730 41.03 21.01 -9.32
C LYS A 730 40.48 21.20 -10.72
N GLN A 731 40.93 20.38 -11.68
CA GLN A 731 40.45 20.42 -13.06
C GLN A 731 39.34 19.39 -13.33
N SER A 732 39.24 18.33 -12.52
CA SER A 732 38.20 17.32 -12.66
C SER A 732 36.85 17.81 -12.14
N PHE A 733 35.77 17.37 -12.79
CA PHE A 733 34.42 17.79 -12.44
C PHE A 733 33.41 16.65 -12.64
N TYR A 734 32.27 16.77 -11.95
CA TYR A 734 31.12 15.90 -12.07
C TYR A 734 29.91 16.70 -12.53
N VAL A 735 29.16 16.19 -13.51
CA VAL A 735 27.92 16.78 -14.00
C VAL A 735 26.74 15.88 -13.63
N GLY A 736 25.70 16.42 -13.00
CA GLY A 736 24.51 15.65 -12.65
C GLY A 736 23.29 16.51 -12.36
N ASP A 737 22.09 15.99 -12.59
CA ASP A 737 20.84 16.72 -12.40
C ASP A 737 20.39 16.74 -10.92
N ALA A 738 20.74 15.71 -10.15
CA ALA A 738 20.35 15.54 -8.76
C ALA A 738 21.18 16.43 -7.82
N ALA A 739 20.88 17.74 -7.84
CA ALA A 739 21.61 18.76 -7.08
C ALA A 739 20.81 19.33 -5.90
N GLY A 740 19.63 18.79 -5.58
CA GLY A 740 18.78 19.25 -4.47
C GLY A 740 18.23 20.67 -4.65
N ARG A 741 18.10 21.15 -5.89
CA ARG A 741 17.58 22.49 -6.19
C ARG A 741 16.11 22.60 -5.81
N LYS A 742 15.74 23.75 -5.24
CA LYS A 742 14.34 24.10 -4.95
C LYS A 742 13.59 24.39 -6.24
N LYS A 743 12.25 24.26 -6.21
CA LYS A 743 11.37 24.66 -7.31
C LYS A 743 11.66 26.12 -7.69
N SER A 744 11.86 26.37 -8.97
CA SER A 744 12.11 27.72 -9.50
C SER A 744 11.36 27.91 -10.82
N GLY A 745 10.38 28.83 -10.82
CA GLY A 745 9.47 29.04 -11.95
C GLY A 745 8.73 27.76 -12.35
N VAL A 746 8.92 27.36 -13.62
CA VAL A 746 8.32 26.17 -14.23
C VAL A 746 9.09 24.89 -13.86
N LYS A 747 10.33 25.00 -13.36
CA LYS A 747 11.16 23.84 -13.03
C LYS A 747 10.80 23.28 -11.67
N ALA A 748 10.46 21.99 -11.63
CA ALA A 748 10.21 21.25 -10.39
C ALA A 748 11.46 21.24 -9.49
N ALA A 749 11.26 21.00 -8.19
CA ALA A 749 12.39 20.74 -7.30
C ALA A 749 13.07 19.42 -7.68
N ASP A 750 14.40 19.35 -7.53
CA ASP A 750 15.13 18.11 -7.78
C ASP A 750 14.67 17.02 -6.79
N PHE A 751 14.53 15.78 -7.26
CA PHE A 751 14.09 14.65 -6.44
C PHE A 751 15.08 14.27 -5.34
N SER A 752 16.38 14.50 -5.57
CA SER A 752 17.44 14.25 -4.61
C SER A 752 18.64 15.16 -4.85
N ALA A 753 19.63 15.12 -3.96
CA ALA A 753 20.94 15.75 -4.14
C ALA A 753 22.07 14.73 -4.33
N SER A 754 21.77 13.51 -4.80
CA SER A 754 22.75 12.42 -4.85
C SER A 754 24.02 12.77 -5.62
N ASP A 755 23.91 13.55 -6.70
CA ASP A 755 25.03 13.89 -7.57
C ASP A 755 25.92 15.00 -6.97
N LEU A 756 25.31 16.07 -6.45
CA LEU A 756 26.04 17.15 -5.77
C LEU A 756 26.81 16.61 -4.56
N LEU A 757 26.15 15.76 -3.77
CA LEU A 757 26.75 15.17 -2.58
C LEU A 757 27.81 14.11 -2.93
N PHE A 758 27.62 13.35 -4.01
CA PHE A 758 28.66 12.45 -4.54
C PHE A 758 29.91 13.21 -4.95
N ALA A 759 29.76 14.26 -5.77
CA ALA A 759 30.88 15.10 -6.19
C ALA A 759 31.62 15.70 -4.98
N SER A 760 30.88 16.19 -3.98
CA SER A 760 31.46 16.71 -2.75
C SER A 760 32.22 15.66 -1.94
N ASN A 761 31.67 14.44 -1.81
CA ASN A 761 32.35 13.34 -1.12
C ASN A 761 33.62 12.88 -1.85
N CYS A 762 33.61 12.88 -3.19
CA CYS A 762 34.77 12.56 -4.02
C CYS A 762 35.81 13.69 -4.09
N GLY A 763 35.46 14.92 -3.68
CA GLY A 763 36.31 16.10 -3.83
C GLY A 763 36.37 16.67 -5.26
N LEU A 764 35.35 16.40 -6.08
CA LEU A 764 35.23 16.89 -7.45
C LEU A 764 34.48 18.22 -7.49
N ASN A 765 34.80 19.04 -8.49
CA ASN A 765 33.94 20.19 -8.83
C ASN A 765 32.58 19.70 -9.35
N PHE A 766 31.51 20.48 -9.20
CA PHE A 766 30.16 20.08 -9.60
C PHE A 766 29.51 21.08 -10.55
N LEU A 767 28.80 20.57 -11.57
CA LEU A 767 27.93 21.33 -12.45
C LEU A 767 26.59 20.63 -12.62
N VAL A 768 25.53 21.41 -12.77
CA VAL A 768 24.27 20.91 -13.30
C VAL A 768 24.31 20.86 -14.84
N PRO A 769 23.55 19.98 -15.51
CA PRO A 769 23.64 19.79 -16.95
C PRO A 769 23.45 21.08 -17.74
N GLU A 770 22.54 21.96 -17.30
CA GLU A 770 22.25 23.22 -17.98
C GLU A 770 23.46 24.17 -18.00
N LYS A 771 24.14 24.32 -16.84
CA LYS A 771 25.36 25.13 -16.76
C LYS A 771 26.50 24.52 -17.58
N PHE A 772 26.64 23.20 -17.54
CA PHE A 772 27.64 22.51 -18.34
C PHE A 772 27.43 22.77 -19.84
N PHE A 773 26.20 22.61 -20.34
CA PHE A 773 25.89 22.88 -21.75
C PHE A 773 26.12 24.35 -22.10
N ASP A 774 25.71 25.29 -21.26
CA ASP A 774 25.94 26.73 -21.50
C ASP A 774 27.42 27.07 -21.62
N HIS A 775 28.26 26.51 -20.73
CA HIS A 775 29.71 26.71 -20.79
C HIS A 775 30.35 26.09 -22.03
N MET A 776 29.89 24.91 -22.46
CA MET A 776 30.35 24.25 -23.68
C MET A 776 29.94 25.02 -24.94
N HIS A 777 28.71 25.50 -25.02
CA HIS A 777 28.25 26.35 -26.14
C HIS A 777 29.06 27.63 -26.26
N ARG A 778 29.43 28.24 -25.14
CA ARG A 778 30.23 29.47 -25.10
C ARG A 778 31.75 29.21 -25.19
N ASN A 779 32.19 27.96 -25.25
CA ASN A 779 33.60 27.54 -25.14
C ASN A 779 34.32 28.12 -23.90
N THR A 780 33.61 28.32 -22.78
CA THR A 780 34.16 28.93 -21.56
C THR A 780 34.57 27.92 -20.49
N LEU A 781 34.16 26.65 -20.62
CA LEU A 781 34.37 25.61 -19.59
C LEU A 781 35.84 25.48 -19.14
N PHE A 782 36.79 25.49 -20.07
CA PHE A 782 38.22 25.29 -19.74
C PHE A 782 38.88 26.49 -19.05
N SER A 783 38.23 27.66 -19.10
CA SER A 783 38.62 28.87 -18.37
C SER A 783 37.77 29.14 -17.13
N TYR A 784 36.74 28.31 -16.92
CA TYR A 784 35.81 28.47 -15.82
C TYR A 784 36.49 28.13 -14.49
N LYS A 785 36.42 29.06 -13.54
CA LYS A 785 36.86 28.82 -12.16
C LYS A 785 35.67 28.31 -11.37
N PHE A 786 35.71 27.04 -11.00
CA PHE A 786 34.70 26.45 -10.14
C PHE A 786 34.68 27.15 -8.78
N ASP A 787 33.54 27.77 -8.44
CA ASP A 787 33.30 28.36 -7.13
C ASP A 787 32.25 27.52 -6.40
N SER A 788 32.63 26.96 -5.24
CA SER A 788 31.72 26.20 -4.38
C SER A 788 30.56 27.04 -3.84
N LYS A 789 30.67 28.38 -3.84
CA LYS A 789 29.58 29.30 -3.49
C LYS A 789 28.49 29.39 -4.54
N GLU A 790 28.75 29.01 -5.80
CA GLU A 790 27.73 29.03 -6.85
C GLU A 790 26.72 27.88 -6.74
N MET A 791 27.11 26.78 -6.11
CA MET A 791 26.21 25.67 -5.75
C MET A 791 26.50 25.23 -4.31
N PRO A 792 26.06 26.01 -3.30
CA PRO A 792 26.25 25.62 -1.92
C PRO A 792 25.41 24.39 -1.62
N ILE A 793 25.97 23.44 -0.86
CA ILE A 793 25.23 22.29 -0.36
C ILE A 793 24.15 22.81 0.60
N PRO A 794 22.85 22.56 0.35
CA PRO A 794 21.79 23.02 1.24
C PRO A 794 22.00 22.53 2.69
N GLU A 795 21.76 23.42 3.67
CA GLU A 795 21.92 23.12 5.11
C GLU A 795 21.17 21.88 5.59
N LYS A 796 20.09 21.49 4.89
CA LYS A 796 19.34 20.27 5.20
C LYS A 796 20.15 18.99 5.04
N PHE A 797 21.20 19.00 4.21
CA PHE A 797 22.08 17.86 4.03
C PHE A 797 23.20 17.92 5.07
N TYR A 798 23.22 16.91 5.93
CA TYR A 798 24.11 16.87 7.07
C TYR A 798 25.34 16.01 6.78
N LYS A 799 26.50 16.58 7.08
CA LYS A 799 27.79 15.89 7.16
C LYS A 799 28.27 16.02 8.59
N PHE A 800 28.62 14.90 9.21
CA PHE A 800 29.13 14.92 10.57
C PHE A 800 30.56 15.46 10.59
N ASP A 801 30.85 16.45 11.44
CA ASP A 801 32.19 17.02 11.58
C ASP A 801 33.02 16.17 12.55
N SER A 802 34.17 15.67 12.10
CA SER A 802 35.10 14.92 12.93
C SER A 802 35.59 15.70 14.15
N LYS A 803 35.62 17.04 14.10
CA LYS A 803 36.00 17.90 15.24
C LYS A 803 34.98 17.85 16.39
N SER A 804 33.72 17.49 16.09
CA SER A 804 32.67 17.36 17.11
C SER A 804 32.83 16.12 18.00
N MET A 805 33.71 15.16 17.64
CA MET A 805 34.06 14.01 18.48
C MET A 805 34.98 14.36 19.66
N GLU A 806 35.51 15.58 19.75
CA GLU A 806 36.47 16.00 20.79
C GLU A 806 35.82 16.33 22.16
N THR A 807 34.52 16.08 22.35
CA THR A 807 33.84 16.29 23.62
C THR A 807 34.14 15.14 24.61
N ASN A 808 35.10 15.37 25.52
CA ASN A 808 35.59 14.38 26.50
C ASN A 808 34.62 14.03 27.65
N PHE A 809 33.29 14.01 27.44
CA PHE A 809 32.32 13.63 28.48
C PHE A 809 31.37 12.54 28.01
N LEU A 810 30.89 11.69 28.93
CA LEU A 810 29.87 10.68 28.66
C LEU A 810 28.47 11.20 29.00
N LEU A 811 28.34 11.84 30.16
CA LEU A 811 27.08 12.42 30.65
C LEU A 811 27.28 13.90 31.01
N LYS A 812 26.30 14.74 30.70
CA LYS A 812 26.23 16.13 31.17
C LYS A 812 24.94 16.31 31.97
N ASN A 813 25.04 16.70 33.23
CA ASN A 813 23.88 16.99 34.06
C ASN A 813 23.09 18.16 33.43
N ARG A 814 21.79 17.96 33.15
CA ARG A 814 20.96 18.99 32.49
C ARG A 814 20.62 20.15 33.43
N LEU A 815 20.66 19.94 34.75
CA LEU A 815 20.34 20.98 35.75
C LEU A 815 21.56 21.80 36.14
N THR A 816 22.70 21.16 36.40
CA THR A 816 23.93 21.83 36.87
C THR A 816 24.95 22.12 35.76
N SER A 817 24.73 21.58 34.56
CA SER A 817 25.70 21.58 33.44
C SER A 817 27.03 20.88 33.73
N GLU A 818 27.15 20.18 34.85
CA GLU A 818 28.33 19.39 35.21
C GLU A 818 28.57 18.27 34.20
N LYS A 819 29.83 18.11 33.74
CA LYS A 819 30.22 17.11 32.75
C LYS A 819 30.98 15.96 33.42
N ILE A 820 30.47 14.75 33.24
CA ILE A 820 31.04 13.52 33.77
C ILE A 820 31.84 12.85 32.66
N ARG A 821 33.17 12.83 32.82
CA ARG A 821 34.08 12.19 31.87
C ARG A 821 34.15 10.70 32.16
N HIS A 822 33.97 9.87 31.12
CA HIS A 822 34.11 8.40 31.09
C HIS A 822 34.32 7.75 32.48
N PRO A 823 33.24 7.59 33.26
CA PRO A 823 33.37 7.13 34.64
C PRO A 823 33.91 5.69 34.65
N LYS A 824 34.77 5.37 35.62
CA LYS A 824 35.28 3.98 35.79
C LYS A 824 34.14 2.97 35.98
N ASN A 825 33.04 3.41 36.58
CA ASN A 825 31.80 2.64 36.74
C ASN A 825 30.61 3.61 36.87
N LEU A 826 29.51 3.40 36.13
CA LEU A 826 28.29 4.23 36.24
C LEU A 826 27.57 4.10 37.60
N ASN A 827 27.65 2.93 38.25
CA ASN A 827 27.19 2.74 39.64
C ASN A 827 27.98 3.61 40.63
N SER A 828 29.16 4.06 40.20
CA SER A 828 29.97 5.16 40.72
C SER A 828 29.27 6.40 41.25
N ILE A 829 28.26 6.79 40.47
CA ILE A 829 27.81 8.17 40.33
C ILE A 829 26.28 8.22 40.44
N LEU A 830 25.64 7.11 40.07
CA LEU A 830 24.20 6.94 40.17
C LEU A 830 23.83 6.38 41.55
N PRO A 831 22.69 6.80 42.12
CA PRO A 831 22.19 6.26 43.39
C PRO A 831 21.91 4.77 43.26
N SER A 832 21.86 3.99 44.34
CA SER A 832 21.49 2.57 44.25
C SER A 832 20.41 2.26 45.31
N PRO A 833 19.30 1.57 44.96
CA PRO A 833 18.95 1.08 43.63
C PRO A 833 18.36 2.18 42.74
N HIS A 834 18.58 2.07 41.42
CA HIS A 834 18.07 3.04 40.45
C HIS A 834 17.61 2.40 39.14
N CYS A 835 16.81 3.18 38.41
CA CYS A 835 16.32 2.84 37.09
C CYS A 835 16.68 3.94 36.11
N LEU A 836 17.36 3.57 35.03
CA LEU A 836 17.66 4.46 33.92
C LEU A 836 16.48 4.48 32.94
N ILE A 837 15.97 5.66 32.59
CA ILE A 837 14.91 5.80 31.58
C ILE A 837 15.52 6.52 30.39
N PHE A 838 15.70 5.78 29.29
CA PHE A 838 16.23 6.38 28.07
C PHE A 838 15.15 7.23 27.40
N CYS A 839 15.52 8.47 27.07
CA CYS A 839 14.65 9.47 26.46
C CYS A 839 15.32 9.96 25.18
N GLY A 840 14.66 9.80 24.05
CA GLY A 840 15.19 10.24 22.76
C GLY A 840 14.59 9.45 21.60
N LEU A 841 14.69 10.01 20.41
CA LEU A 841 14.16 9.42 19.19
C LEU A 841 14.80 8.05 18.87
N PRO A 842 14.15 7.18 18.08
CA PRO A 842 14.79 5.95 17.62
C PRO A 842 16.05 6.27 16.78
N ALA A 843 16.96 5.30 16.66
CA ALA A 843 18.25 5.47 15.96
C ALA A 843 19.24 6.50 16.56
N THR A 844 19.00 7.04 17.76
CA THR A 844 19.94 7.92 18.46
C THR A 844 21.08 7.21 19.18
N GLY A 845 21.10 5.87 19.20
CA GLY A 845 22.16 5.07 19.82
C GLY A 845 21.83 4.52 21.21
N LYS A 846 20.59 4.65 21.69
CA LYS A 846 20.12 4.13 22.99
C LYS A 846 20.55 2.68 23.29
N THR A 847 20.13 1.72 22.48
CA THR A 847 20.49 0.30 22.68
C THR A 847 21.99 0.07 22.65
N LYS A 848 22.71 0.80 21.78
CA LYS A 848 24.18 0.70 21.71
C LYS A 848 24.85 1.23 22.97
N PHE A 849 24.29 2.27 23.58
CA PHE A 849 24.74 2.76 24.88
C PHE A 849 24.54 1.71 25.98
N TYR A 850 23.44 0.96 25.96
CA TYR A 850 23.24 -0.15 26.90
C TYR A 850 24.32 -1.24 26.72
N GLU A 851 24.51 -1.73 25.49
CA GLU A 851 25.52 -2.75 25.17
C GLU A 851 26.93 -2.32 25.63
N ASN A 852 27.30 -1.08 25.35
CA ASN A 852 28.66 -0.62 25.57
C ASN A 852 28.96 -0.26 27.04
N TYR A 853 27.97 0.27 27.78
CA TYR A 853 28.22 0.88 29.09
C TYR A 853 27.46 0.25 30.26
N LEU A 854 26.37 -0.48 30.01
CA LEU A 854 25.48 -0.97 31.07
C LEU A 854 25.46 -2.50 31.18
N GLU A 855 25.62 -3.22 30.06
CA GLU A 855 25.60 -4.68 30.03
C GLU A 855 26.71 -5.30 30.87
N SER A 856 27.95 -4.81 30.73
CA SER A 856 29.12 -5.24 31.51
C SER A 856 29.00 -4.93 33.01
N LEU A 857 28.14 -3.98 33.38
CA LEU A 857 27.83 -3.61 34.76
C LEU A 857 26.66 -4.40 35.34
N ASN A 858 26.18 -5.42 34.63
CA ASN A 858 25.08 -6.30 35.02
C ASN A 858 23.78 -5.51 35.27
N TYR A 859 23.40 -4.61 34.37
CA TYR A 859 22.07 -3.98 34.40
C TYR A 859 21.02 -4.94 33.83
N GLY A 860 19.78 -4.84 34.31
CA GLY A 860 18.63 -5.42 33.63
C GLY A 860 18.23 -4.59 32.42
N HIS A 861 17.86 -5.23 31.31
CA HIS A 861 17.37 -4.56 30.10
C HIS A 861 15.87 -4.77 29.95
N VAL A 862 15.12 -3.67 29.90
CA VAL A 862 13.70 -3.67 29.56
C VAL A 862 13.56 -2.94 28.23
N SER A 863 13.40 -3.71 27.15
CA SER A 863 13.32 -3.20 25.78
C SER A 863 11.98 -3.54 25.12
N MET A 864 11.29 -2.51 24.64
CA MET A 864 10.07 -2.65 23.85
C MET A 864 10.35 -3.36 22.52
N ASP A 865 11.52 -3.14 21.94
CA ASP A 865 11.90 -3.75 20.65
C ASP A 865 12.05 -5.27 20.78
N GLU A 866 12.49 -5.75 21.95
CA GLU A 866 12.60 -7.17 22.26
C GLU A 866 11.26 -7.78 22.72
N LEU A 867 10.58 -7.11 23.64
CA LEU A 867 9.39 -7.66 24.32
C LEU A 867 8.08 -7.42 23.55
N ARG A 868 8.08 -6.45 22.61
CA ARG A 868 6.97 -6.05 21.71
C ARG A 868 5.65 -5.69 22.38
N ASN A 869 5.63 -5.52 23.71
CA ASN A 869 4.42 -5.31 24.48
C ASN A 869 4.75 -4.59 25.80
N ILE A 870 4.06 -3.48 26.08
CA ILE A 870 4.29 -2.65 27.28
C ILE A 870 4.02 -3.40 28.59
N SER A 871 2.99 -4.25 28.65
CA SER A 871 2.69 -5.07 29.83
C SER A 871 3.79 -6.10 30.10
N LYS A 872 4.44 -6.62 29.05
CA LYS A 872 5.63 -7.48 29.23
C LYS A 872 6.83 -6.68 29.73
N CYS A 873 7.01 -5.43 29.29
CA CYS A 873 8.04 -4.55 29.81
C CYS A 873 7.86 -4.29 31.32
N PHE A 874 6.63 -3.96 31.77
CA PHE A 874 6.34 -3.80 33.20
C PHE A 874 6.57 -5.08 34.00
N LYS A 875 6.12 -6.24 33.48
CA LYS A 875 6.39 -7.53 34.12
C LYS A 875 7.89 -7.81 34.26
N LYS A 876 8.68 -7.48 33.24
CA LYS A 876 10.13 -7.64 33.29
C LYS A 876 10.78 -6.69 34.30
N ALA A 877 10.30 -5.45 34.37
CA ALA A 877 10.73 -4.49 35.37
C ALA A 877 10.41 -4.98 36.80
N ASP A 878 9.22 -5.54 37.04
CA ASP A 878 8.85 -6.15 38.34
C ASP A 878 9.80 -7.29 38.73
N GLU A 879 10.17 -8.16 37.79
CA GLU A 879 11.14 -9.24 38.04
C GLU A 879 12.50 -8.68 38.48
N LEU A 880 12.96 -7.60 37.84
CA LEU A 880 14.23 -6.95 38.13
C LEU A 880 14.21 -6.22 39.49
N VAL A 881 13.07 -5.62 39.85
CA VAL A 881 12.83 -5.02 41.16
C VAL A 881 12.90 -6.09 42.26
N ARG A 882 12.25 -7.25 42.07
CA ARG A 882 12.33 -8.37 43.04
C ARG A 882 13.75 -8.89 43.22
N GLN A 883 14.57 -8.79 42.18
CA GLN A 883 15.99 -9.16 42.23
C GLN A 883 16.90 -8.06 42.81
N ARG A 884 16.34 -6.89 43.17
CA ARG A 884 17.10 -5.68 43.60
C ARG A 884 18.21 -5.29 42.60
N LYS A 885 18.00 -5.55 41.31
CA LYS A 885 18.96 -5.28 40.24
C LYS A 885 18.74 -3.86 39.69
N ASN A 886 19.81 -3.11 39.38
CA ASN A 886 19.67 -1.86 38.62
C ASN A 886 19.27 -2.20 37.18
N PHE A 887 18.39 -1.39 36.57
CA PHE A 887 17.89 -1.70 35.23
C PHE A 887 17.64 -0.45 34.40
N VAL A 888 17.48 -0.65 33.10
CA VAL A 888 17.18 0.40 32.13
C VAL A 888 15.88 0.12 31.38
N ILE A 889 15.13 1.18 31.12
CA ILE A 889 13.99 1.21 30.20
C ILE A 889 14.47 1.77 28.85
N ASP A 890 14.81 0.87 27.92
CA ASP A 890 15.18 1.18 26.54
C ASP A 890 13.94 1.13 25.64
N ASN A 891 12.98 2.01 25.94
CA ASN A 891 11.75 2.17 25.17
C ASN A 891 11.78 3.50 24.41
N THR A 892 10.81 3.69 23.51
CA THR A 892 10.58 4.97 22.86
C THR A 892 9.79 5.91 23.80
N ASN A 893 10.45 6.42 24.84
CA ASN A 893 9.83 7.29 25.85
C ASN A 893 9.82 8.76 25.39
N VAL A 894 9.07 9.05 24.32
CA VAL A 894 9.09 10.37 23.66
C VAL A 894 8.12 11.39 24.27
N THR A 895 7.08 10.96 24.99
CA THR A 895 6.13 11.86 25.68
C THR A 895 6.42 11.94 27.18
N LYS A 896 6.15 13.09 27.81
CA LYS A 896 6.17 13.31 29.26
C LYS A 896 5.29 12.30 29.98
N SER A 897 4.10 12.00 29.44
CA SER A 897 3.23 10.96 30.02
C SER A 897 3.92 9.59 30.09
N SER A 898 4.58 9.16 29.01
CA SER A 898 5.28 7.86 29.00
C SER A 898 6.43 7.81 30.00
N ARG A 899 7.15 8.92 30.19
CA ARG A 899 8.23 9.03 31.18
C ARG A 899 7.67 9.02 32.60
N LEU A 900 6.58 9.74 32.85
CA LEU A 900 5.92 9.82 34.16
C LEU A 900 5.40 8.46 34.64
N GLU A 901 4.93 7.59 33.75
CA GLU A 901 4.54 6.22 34.11
C GLU A 901 5.71 5.42 34.67
N TRP A 902 6.87 5.46 34.00
CA TRP A 902 8.08 4.79 34.49
C TRP A 902 8.62 5.44 35.77
N ILE A 903 8.61 6.78 35.87
CA ILE A 903 9.00 7.50 37.08
C ILE A 903 8.13 7.10 38.27
N LYS A 904 6.81 7.01 38.06
CA LYS A 904 5.86 6.56 39.07
C LYS A 904 6.15 5.13 39.50
N PHE A 905 6.35 4.22 38.54
CA PHE A 905 6.74 2.84 38.80
C PHE A 905 8.01 2.73 39.65
N CYS A 906 9.04 3.54 39.35
CA CYS A 906 10.27 3.55 40.14
C CYS A 906 10.01 4.01 41.59
N LYS A 907 9.25 5.09 41.77
CA LYS A 907 8.94 5.64 43.10
C LYS A 907 8.14 4.65 43.95
N GLU A 908 7.17 3.94 43.36
CA GLU A 908 6.35 2.93 44.04
C GLU A 908 7.14 1.68 44.48
N ASN A 909 8.32 1.46 43.89
CA ASN A 909 9.17 0.29 44.14
C ASN A 909 10.50 0.62 44.84
N ASP A 910 10.62 1.81 45.45
CA ASP A 910 11.84 2.30 46.12
C ASP A 910 13.09 2.36 45.22
N TYR A 911 12.91 2.71 43.94
CA TYR A 911 13.99 2.94 42.98
C TYR A 911 14.10 4.43 42.65
N THR A 912 15.34 4.94 42.56
CA THR A 912 15.54 6.30 42.06
C THR A 912 15.46 6.34 40.53
N PRO A 913 14.51 7.06 39.91
CA PRO A 913 14.49 7.24 38.47
C PRO A 913 15.62 8.20 38.03
N VAL A 914 16.25 7.90 36.89
CA VAL A 914 17.28 8.74 36.28
C VAL A 914 16.98 8.87 34.78
N LEU A 915 16.75 10.09 34.30
CA LEU A 915 16.48 10.34 32.88
C LEU A 915 17.79 10.50 32.10
N LEU A 916 17.99 9.70 31.06
CA LEU A 916 19.11 9.85 30.12
C LEU A 916 18.59 10.34 28.77
N HIS A 917 18.93 11.57 28.43
CA HIS A 917 18.52 12.23 27.20
C HIS A 917 19.52 12.01 26.07
N PHE A 918 19.09 11.30 25.04
CA PHE A 918 19.82 11.09 23.79
C PHE A 918 19.38 12.15 22.78
N ASP A 919 19.98 13.32 22.93
CA ASP A 919 19.71 14.48 22.09
C ASP A 919 20.58 14.44 20.83
N LEU A 920 19.95 14.22 19.69
CA LEU A 920 20.63 14.30 18.40
C LEU A 920 19.74 15.06 17.41
N PRO A 921 20.31 16.01 16.65
CA PRO A 921 19.60 16.65 15.55
C PRO A 921 19.03 15.61 14.58
N ILE A 922 17.84 15.87 14.04
CA ILE A 922 17.16 14.93 13.13
C ILE A 922 18.02 14.59 11.92
N GLN A 923 18.79 15.55 11.40
CA GLN A 923 19.62 15.29 10.24
C GLN A 923 20.75 14.30 10.58
N HIS A 924 21.29 14.36 11.80
CA HIS A 924 22.28 13.40 12.31
C HIS A 924 21.65 12.02 12.54
N LEU A 925 20.44 11.97 13.07
CA LEU A 925 19.70 10.72 13.24
C LEU A 925 19.44 10.03 11.89
N LEU A 926 19.01 10.78 10.87
CA LEU A 926 18.82 10.25 9.52
C LEU A 926 20.14 9.79 8.90
N HIS A 927 21.23 10.52 9.15
CA HIS A 927 22.57 10.11 8.78
C HIS A 927 22.97 8.78 9.44
N ASN A 928 22.76 8.62 10.76
CA ASN A 928 23.01 7.37 11.50
C ASN A 928 22.21 6.21 10.93
N ASN A 929 20.93 6.46 10.66
CA ASN A 929 20.04 5.45 10.14
C ASN A 929 20.47 4.98 8.74
N ARG A 930 20.92 5.91 7.90
CA ARG A 930 21.46 5.62 6.58
C ARG A 930 22.79 4.87 6.64
N PHE A 931 23.68 5.25 7.55
CA PHE A 931 24.93 4.54 7.81
C PHE A 931 24.66 3.08 8.24
N ARG A 932 23.70 2.85 9.16
CA ARG A 932 23.27 1.50 9.57
C ARG A 932 22.72 0.68 8.41
N GLN A 933 21.93 1.32 7.55
CA GLN A 933 21.35 0.67 6.38
C GLN A 933 22.43 0.18 5.40
N ILE A 934 23.43 1.01 5.10
CA ILE A 934 24.48 0.70 4.13
C ILE A 934 25.46 -0.33 4.69
N THR A 935 25.86 -0.19 5.96
CA THR A 935 26.81 -1.10 6.62
C THR A 935 26.17 -2.43 7.02
N LYS A 936 24.83 -2.50 7.08
CA LYS A 936 24.04 -3.67 7.55
C LYS A 936 24.38 -4.12 8.98
N LEU A 937 25.05 -3.28 9.77
CA LEU A 937 25.43 -3.57 11.16
C LEU A 937 24.20 -3.69 12.08
N HIS A 938 23.14 -2.93 11.79
CA HIS A 938 21.90 -2.93 12.57
C HIS A 938 20.67 -2.80 11.67
N LYS A 939 19.51 -3.22 12.18
CA LYS A 939 18.22 -3.01 11.50
C LYS A 939 17.96 -1.49 11.35
N PRO A 940 17.72 -0.98 10.13
CA PRO A 940 17.37 0.42 9.94
C PRO A 940 15.95 0.68 10.47
N VAL A 941 15.75 1.88 11.01
CA VAL A 941 14.44 2.36 11.45
C VAL A 941 13.75 3.05 10.26
N PRO A 942 12.48 2.76 9.95
CA PRO A 942 11.77 3.50 8.91
C PRO A 942 11.75 5.01 9.18
N ASN A 943 12.07 5.84 8.18
CA ASN A 943 12.06 7.31 8.34
C ASN A 943 10.70 7.84 8.82
N VAL A 944 9.60 7.21 8.41
CA VAL A 944 8.24 7.58 8.86
C VAL A 944 8.09 7.43 10.37
N ALA A 945 8.64 6.36 10.96
CA ALA A 945 8.62 6.15 12.40
C ALA A 945 9.42 7.23 13.13
N ILE A 946 10.60 7.60 12.59
CA ILE A 946 11.43 8.69 13.13
C ILE A 946 10.65 10.01 13.14
N TYR A 947 10.02 10.40 12.03
CA TYR A 947 9.26 11.64 11.94
C TYR A 947 7.99 11.63 12.80
N SER A 948 7.26 10.51 12.82
CA SER A 948 6.07 10.34 13.66
C SER A 948 6.39 10.49 15.15
N MET A 949 7.49 9.87 15.60
CA MET A 949 7.95 9.97 16.99
C MET A 949 8.51 11.36 17.31
N ARG A 950 9.15 12.04 16.35
CA ARG A 950 9.61 13.43 16.49
C ARG A 950 8.44 14.38 16.74
N ASN A 951 7.34 14.23 16.01
CA ASN A 951 6.15 15.07 16.21
C ASN A 951 5.49 14.85 17.59
N LYS A 952 5.73 13.71 18.21
CA LYS A 952 5.27 13.36 19.57
C LYS A 952 6.32 13.63 20.64
N PHE A 953 7.52 14.09 20.27
CA PHE A 953 8.61 14.26 21.22
C PHE A 953 8.37 15.52 22.06
N GLU A 954 8.20 15.31 23.36
CA GLU A 954 8.10 16.37 24.35
C GLU A 954 9.44 16.49 25.07
N GLU A 955 10.04 17.68 25.04
CA GLU A 955 11.29 17.99 25.74
C GLU A 955 11.21 17.62 27.22
N ILE A 956 12.35 17.27 27.80
CA ILE A 956 12.43 16.91 29.22
C ILE A 956 12.38 18.19 30.05
N GLY A 957 11.31 18.33 30.84
CA GLY A 957 11.12 19.44 31.78
C GLY A 957 12.00 19.30 33.03
N PRO A 958 12.41 20.42 33.66
CA PRO A 958 13.22 20.39 34.89
C PRO A 958 12.48 19.80 36.09
N ASP A 959 11.16 19.75 36.04
CA ASP A 959 10.25 19.24 37.07
C ASP A 959 10.04 17.72 37.02
N GLU A 960 10.40 17.06 35.91
CA GLU A 960 10.10 15.63 35.72
C GLU A 960 10.91 14.72 36.64
N CYS A 961 12.21 15.00 36.76
CA CYS A 961 13.13 14.19 37.54
C CYS A 961 14.30 15.02 38.05
N SER A 962 14.65 14.85 39.33
CA SER A 962 15.78 15.54 39.95
C SER A 962 17.15 15.08 39.43
N LYS A 963 17.22 13.92 38.76
CA LYS A 963 18.44 13.38 38.14
C LYS A 963 18.23 13.19 36.64
N GLN A 964 18.68 14.17 35.87
CA GLN A 964 18.60 14.16 34.42
C GLN A 964 19.95 14.47 33.77
N PHE A 965 20.36 13.63 32.83
CA PHE A 965 21.64 13.75 32.12
C PHE A 965 21.43 13.73 30.61
N GLN A 966 22.14 14.60 29.91
CA GLN A 966 22.33 14.49 28.46
C GLN A 966 23.47 13.51 28.18
N VAL A 967 23.20 12.55 27.31
CA VAL A 967 24.20 11.59 26.83
C VAL A 967 24.98 12.24 25.68
N ASN A 968 26.30 12.23 25.78
CA ASN A 968 27.14 12.62 24.66
C ASN A 968 27.15 11.48 23.64
N PHE A 969 26.79 11.78 22.40
CA PHE A 969 26.81 10.78 21.34
C PHE A 969 28.26 10.53 20.89
N VAL A 970 28.72 9.29 21.09
CA VAL A 970 30.03 8.83 20.62
C VAL A 970 29.81 7.71 19.60
N VAL A 971 30.42 7.86 18.43
CA VAL A 971 30.37 6.84 17.38
C VAL A 971 31.50 5.84 17.62
N GLU A 972 31.14 4.56 17.72
CA GLU A 972 32.09 3.46 17.79
C GLU A 972 32.01 2.62 16.51
N PHE A 973 33.16 2.33 15.91
CA PHE A 973 33.26 1.74 14.57
C PHE A 973 33.66 0.26 14.54
N GLY A 974 33.79 -0.39 15.70
CA GLY A 974 34.17 -1.82 15.79
C GLY A 974 35.54 -2.13 15.17
N ASP A 975 35.71 -3.36 14.68
CA ASP A 975 36.99 -3.89 14.17
C ASP A 975 37.42 -3.25 12.83
N ASP A 976 36.47 -2.85 11.96
CA ASP A 976 36.72 -2.16 10.68
C ASP A 976 36.79 -0.62 10.84
N LYS A 977 37.40 -0.17 11.94
CA LYS A 977 37.37 1.23 12.39
C LYS A 977 37.73 2.23 11.29
N GLN A 978 38.80 1.99 10.55
CA GLN A 978 39.34 2.96 9.59
C GLN A 978 38.40 3.17 8.39
N LYS A 979 37.81 2.09 7.86
CA LYS A 979 36.88 2.13 6.71
C LYS A 979 35.56 2.79 7.09
N PHE A 980 34.97 2.36 8.21
CA PHE A 980 33.68 2.89 8.65
C PHE A 980 33.75 4.32 9.16
N GLN A 981 34.88 4.70 9.76
CA GLN A 981 35.12 6.07 10.18
C GLN A 981 35.14 7.03 8.98
N GLN A 982 35.91 6.71 7.94
CA GLN A 982 35.95 7.54 6.72
C GLN A 982 34.57 7.65 6.07
N PHE A 983 33.83 6.54 6.01
CA PHE A 983 32.49 6.50 5.42
C PHE A 983 31.46 7.30 6.22
N TYR A 984 31.51 7.26 7.55
CA TYR A 984 30.58 7.97 8.41
C TYR A 984 30.73 9.50 8.30
N PHE A 985 31.91 10.01 7.96
CA PHE A 985 32.11 11.44 7.74
C PHE A 985 31.69 11.93 6.35
N MET A 986 31.06 11.09 5.53
CA MET A 986 30.54 11.47 4.21
C MET A 986 29.10 12.00 4.28
N TYR A 987 28.64 12.70 3.24
CA TYR A 987 27.21 12.90 3.03
C TYR A 987 26.58 11.56 2.64
N LEU A 988 25.66 11.04 3.47
CA LEU A 988 25.00 9.75 3.22
C LEU A 988 23.52 9.89 2.86
N ASN A 989 22.85 10.94 3.36
CA ASN A 989 21.43 11.16 3.14
C ASN A 989 21.19 12.17 2.00
N GLU A 990 20.52 11.73 0.94
CA GLU A 990 20.34 12.47 -0.32
C GLU A 990 18.98 13.17 -0.48
N LYS A 991 18.08 13.02 0.50
CA LYS A 991 16.69 13.54 0.43
C LYS A 991 16.41 14.61 1.47
#